data_AF-A0A2E3HAW7-F1
#
_entry.id   AF-A0A2E3HAW7-F1
#
_cell.length_a   1.000
_cell.length_b   1.000
_cell.length_c   1.000
_cell.angle_alpha   90.00
_cell.angle_beta   90.00
_cell.angle_gamma   90.00
#
_symmetry.space_group_name_H-M   'P 1'
#
loop_
_entity.id
_entity.type
_entity.pdbx_description
1 polymer ?
#
loop_
_entity_poly.entity_id
_entity_poly.type
_entity_poly.pdbx_seq_one_letter_code
_entity_poly.pdbx_strand_id
1 'polypeptide(L)'
;MKNLLLPASLLVLILPTFAEPLLNSWFTEFSGRYARIYPDNSAMLSQAAVTTWSRGQGTQSLPVYAGVTEISSTARDVYIRTSNLGFHVMGPWYGANGNLFPNYPANRAEIYRFPRVPVIPDSKTATGLGVIGYMVDGVALFDSRDAFSYDTSEGVDDGPRAPAQVNGDGIWNRDAYINEGVTFDKALAHQAGSNHHYHANAPAIRHFLGDSVDYDPLTNTYTENPGGGHSPIIGWLRDGLPLYGPYGYSSSMDADSEIRRMISGYQRRDGTNGSDNLEVLRGNTPQGVPTGRTSLPSWVSRNSGQARALDVARYGPPVSGGFPLGHYLEDYAYKGDLGLELYEGIGEFDPNAHFDLNEYNVRYCVTPDYPSGTWAYFTNIESDGSPVYPYNIARYYFGSPVGSSPATVPDNVLIHFEGGPRKSPVAKSVKTTGPAEVSLVWSVAEGGRYTIDSTPSLEVGAWVSEATGLMPDRENLSYSTVAPKDPAVTARKFFRSRIESLAPFDERGLGGFEFTPLVTHVFQFPASPSLPGLIETFVVGEVVAEVIGYDPDSGLVEARFDDSSLAGGEYVARLNGSFLSTNAYSVPGANNVLLLILDDWGIDASELYNAPAPGVQLANMPNLRQLLFSSGTVGGNPDRGLLFTRGYSQPICSPTRATLLTGRQTYQHGVGNPNPDNVLPASETTFPEVISERAPQYGLASFGKWHLASGNSGPLVTGGWPNFSGTLQGGVQDYNVWNRVKIENGVIVDPGTSIASLVAAGSYSSPYATSVQVDEAVAFIEEQENDPWVIWMGFNAPHDPFHDPPAALAPEGGYSTSGVSSKDSYIRMLEALDTEIGRLLASVNQGRTNVIVLGDNGTPNQVDQAPAGGLAAAKGSLNEGGIHVPFFAAGPDVIQTGVSDKLVQVADLFTTILDLTGVDTGDATAGLELHSTSLVPIFRGVDTADRCIIAEKWGINARDGRALIMDDWPDYKLISFQDVTDPDDVPRYQMYLIGDNGVEVAALTTPPNPGDSHESAYSALVAMDRDLDPPVVSTVTVYIDLPSTGISTNGREVNLPALVNNTNGNIVRPTGVTIGGEAATWDNGDITVNGVTTSAARVNENGIPDPASVVAEFNISSSGLVSGQSYPMEVTFRGGGGASRIFTASNQFVMP
;
A
#
# COMPACT_ATOMS: atom_id res chain seq x y z
N MET A 1 57.87 15.56 47.36
CA MET A 1 59.05 15.74 46.49
C MET A 1 58.55 15.51 45.07
N LYS A 2 58.50 16.53 44.20
CA LYS A 2 59.58 16.94 43.27
C LYS A 2 60.02 15.76 42.39
N ASN A 3 60.05 15.78 41.06
CA ASN A 3 60.10 16.89 40.10
C ASN A 3 59.95 16.37 38.65
N LEU A 4 59.35 17.23 37.80
CA LEU A 4 59.63 17.54 36.38
C LEU A 4 59.67 16.44 35.30
N LEU A 5 58.78 16.60 34.31
CA LEU A 5 59.11 16.53 32.88
C LEU A 5 58.37 17.67 32.12
N LEU A 6 59.09 18.33 31.22
CA LEU A 6 58.73 19.55 30.46
C LEU A 6 57.59 19.34 29.44
N PRO A 7 56.87 20.41 29.05
CA PRO A 7 55.87 20.39 28.00
C PRO A 7 56.52 20.53 26.61
N ALA A 8 56.07 19.72 25.65
CA ALA A 8 56.26 20.00 24.22
C ALA A 8 54.91 20.50 23.69
N SER A 9 54.88 21.79 23.35
CA SER A 9 53.73 22.46 22.74
C SER A 9 53.46 21.90 21.35
N LEU A 10 52.37 21.14 21.18
CA LEU A 10 51.78 20.88 19.89
C LEU A 10 50.71 21.96 19.65
N LEU A 11 51.07 22.98 18.88
CA LEU A 11 50.16 24.01 18.40
C LEU A 11 49.22 23.35 17.37
N VAL A 12 48.11 22.78 17.83
CA VAL A 12 47.01 22.38 16.94
C VAL A 12 46.34 23.69 16.50
N LEU A 13 46.65 24.13 15.28
CA LEU A 13 45.80 25.08 14.57
C LEU A 13 44.44 24.41 14.39
N ILE A 14 43.50 24.72 15.27
CA ILE A 14 42.07 24.51 15.00
C ILE A 14 41.71 25.60 13.97
N LEU A 15 41.87 25.28 12.69
CA LEU A 15 41.18 26.04 11.66
C LEU A 15 39.69 25.72 11.81
N PRO A 16 38.78 26.72 11.85
CA PRO A 16 37.37 26.44 11.75
C PRO A 16 37.13 25.69 10.44
N THR A 17 36.53 24.51 10.52
CA THR A 17 36.00 23.79 9.36
C THR A 17 34.89 24.66 8.79
N PHE A 18 35.21 25.49 7.79
CA PHE A 18 34.17 26.21 7.05
C PHE A 18 33.23 25.18 6.43
N ALA A 19 31.92 25.41 6.58
CA ALA A 19 30.92 24.57 5.96
C ALA A 19 31.04 24.68 4.44
N GLU A 20 30.91 23.57 3.72
CA GLU A 20 31.06 23.54 2.26
C GLU A 20 29.75 24.01 1.59
N PRO A 21 29.72 25.21 0.95
CA PRO A 21 28.47 25.83 0.51
C PRO A 21 27.64 24.97 -0.43
N LEU A 22 28.31 24.19 -1.30
CA LEU A 22 27.68 23.30 -2.27
C LEU A 22 26.95 22.11 -1.62
N LEU A 23 27.28 21.75 -0.38
CA LEU A 23 26.62 20.66 0.36
C LEU A 23 25.49 21.15 1.27
N ASN A 24 25.56 22.38 1.77
CA ASN A 24 24.67 22.87 2.84
C ASN A 24 23.69 23.99 2.41
N SER A 25 23.84 24.56 1.22
CA SER A 25 22.96 25.64 0.72
C SER A 25 21.60 25.17 0.20
N TRP A 26 21.41 23.85 0.09
CA TRP A 26 20.15 23.26 -0.38
C TRP A 26 19.01 23.51 0.61
N PHE A 27 17.84 23.91 0.10
CA PHE A 27 16.67 24.17 0.93
C PHE A 27 15.96 22.84 1.24
N THR A 28 16.24 22.30 2.42
CA THR A 28 15.77 20.98 2.85
C THR A 28 14.69 21.03 3.92
N GLU A 29 14.32 22.23 4.40
CA GLU A 29 13.40 22.39 5.53
C GLU A 29 12.05 21.72 5.28
N PHE A 30 11.53 21.79 4.05
CA PHE A 30 10.24 21.22 3.66
C PHE A 30 10.35 19.91 2.88
N SER A 31 11.52 19.28 2.85
CA SER A 31 11.75 17.98 2.16
C SER A 31 10.81 16.85 2.57
N GLY A 32 10.23 16.91 3.77
CA GLY A 32 9.24 15.95 4.26
C GLY A 32 7.79 16.33 3.95
N ARG A 33 7.53 17.31 3.08
CA ARG A 33 6.19 17.80 2.74
C ARG A 33 5.81 17.43 1.31
N TYR A 34 4.55 17.06 1.08
CA TYR A 34 4.06 16.76 -0.27
C TYR A 34 3.96 18.01 -1.15
N ALA A 35 4.32 17.86 -2.43
CA ALA A 35 4.12 18.86 -3.47
C ALA A 35 2.63 19.17 -3.66
N ARG A 36 2.31 20.43 -3.99
CA ARG A 36 0.93 20.91 -4.08
C ARG A 36 0.74 21.87 -5.25
N ILE A 37 -0.46 21.86 -5.83
CA ILE A 37 -0.87 22.83 -6.85
C ILE A 37 -2.19 23.52 -6.51
N TYR A 38 -2.38 24.73 -7.03
CA TYR A 38 -3.69 25.33 -7.23
C TYR A 38 -4.16 25.04 -8.67
N PRO A 39 -5.21 24.22 -8.87
CA PRO A 39 -5.66 23.87 -10.23
C PRO A 39 -6.20 25.06 -11.04
N ASP A 40 -6.79 26.04 -10.37
CA ASP A 40 -7.34 27.26 -10.96
C ASP A 40 -7.41 28.41 -9.94
N ASN A 41 -7.81 29.60 -10.40
CA ASN A 41 -7.95 30.79 -9.55
C ASN A 41 -9.01 30.63 -8.45
N SER A 42 -10.05 29.80 -8.62
CA SER A 42 -11.07 29.59 -7.60
C SER A 42 -10.50 28.78 -6.42
N ALA A 43 -9.74 27.72 -6.74
CA ALA A 43 -9.01 26.94 -5.76
C ALA A 43 -7.95 27.78 -5.02
N MET A 44 -7.27 28.69 -5.73
CA MET A 44 -6.32 29.62 -5.12
C MET A 44 -7.00 30.57 -4.12
N LEU A 45 -8.09 31.24 -4.53
CA LEU A 45 -8.82 32.19 -3.68
C LEU A 45 -9.47 31.52 -2.46
N SER A 46 -9.80 30.24 -2.57
CA SER A 46 -10.32 29.42 -1.45
C SER A 46 -9.23 28.69 -0.67
N GLN A 47 -7.96 28.85 -1.05
CA GLN A 47 -6.79 28.16 -0.49
C GLN A 47 -6.90 26.61 -0.52
N ALA A 48 -7.65 26.06 -1.48
CA ALA A 48 -7.89 24.63 -1.67
C ALA A 48 -6.85 23.97 -2.59
N ALA A 49 -5.60 23.86 -2.13
CA ALA A 49 -4.53 23.18 -2.88
C ALA A 49 -4.68 21.65 -2.85
N VAL A 50 -4.20 20.96 -3.88
CA VAL A 50 -4.26 19.49 -4.02
C VAL A 50 -2.86 18.87 -4.12
N THR A 51 -2.71 17.62 -3.63
CA THR A 51 -1.45 16.85 -3.65
C THR A 51 -1.40 15.79 -4.77
N THR A 52 -2.52 15.59 -5.47
CA THR A 52 -2.64 14.69 -6.63
C THR A 52 -3.36 15.42 -7.75
N TRP A 53 -2.95 15.20 -9.00
CA TRP A 53 -3.51 15.90 -10.15
C TRP A 53 -3.28 15.14 -11.45
N SER A 54 -4.06 15.48 -12.49
CA SER A 54 -3.88 14.94 -13.84
C SER A 54 -4.30 15.96 -14.88
N ARG A 55 -3.35 16.37 -15.75
CA ARG A 55 -3.63 17.23 -16.91
C ARG A 55 -2.51 17.15 -17.95
N GLY A 56 -2.89 16.89 -19.20
CA GLY A 56 -1.95 16.81 -20.32
C GLY A 56 -0.90 15.73 -20.09
N GLN A 57 0.39 16.09 -20.22
CA GLN A 57 1.52 15.19 -19.99
C GLN A 57 1.90 15.01 -18.51
N GLY A 58 1.26 15.74 -17.59
CA GLY A 58 1.55 15.68 -16.15
C GLY A 58 0.46 15.01 -15.34
N THR A 59 0.77 13.82 -14.83
CA THR A 59 -0.11 13.05 -13.93
C THR A 59 0.65 12.65 -12.69
N GLN A 60 0.05 12.91 -11.54
CA GLN A 60 0.53 12.57 -10.20
C GLN A 60 -0.61 11.91 -9.43
N SER A 61 -0.68 10.57 -9.49
CA SER A 61 -1.77 9.75 -8.92
C SER A 61 -1.62 9.50 -7.42
N LEU A 62 -0.38 9.47 -6.93
CA LEU A 62 -0.04 9.42 -5.51
C LEU A 62 0.67 10.71 -5.11
N PRO A 63 0.56 11.17 -3.84
CA PRO A 63 1.35 12.27 -3.33
C PRO A 63 2.84 12.03 -3.53
N VAL A 64 3.62 13.09 -3.71
CA VAL A 64 5.08 13.04 -3.88
C VAL A 64 5.73 14.12 -3.03
N TYR A 65 6.87 13.83 -2.40
CA TYR A 65 7.61 14.82 -1.64
C TYR A 65 8.22 15.90 -2.54
N ALA A 66 8.08 17.16 -2.13
CA ALA A 66 8.60 18.29 -2.86
C ALA A 66 10.12 18.40 -2.75
N GLY A 67 10.73 18.94 -3.80
CA GLY A 67 12.11 19.39 -3.84
C GLY A 67 13.17 18.31 -3.69
N VAL A 68 14.26 18.63 -2.98
CA VAL A 68 15.43 17.76 -2.81
C VAL A 68 15.18 16.72 -1.71
N THR A 69 15.46 15.46 -2.04
CA THR A 69 15.24 14.30 -1.15
C THR A 69 16.53 13.56 -0.75
N GLU A 70 17.65 13.86 -1.41
CA GLU A 70 18.98 13.36 -1.00
C GLU A 70 20.04 14.38 -1.42
N ILE A 71 21.05 14.58 -0.57
CA ILE A 71 22.30 15.25 -0.94
C ILE A 71 23.43 14.30 -0.57
N SER A 72 24.26 13.94 -1.53
CA SER A 72 25.38 13.03 -1.33
C SER A 72 26.60 13.49 -2.12
N SER A 73 27.77 12.94 -1.82
CA SER A 73 29.01 13.36 -2.49
C SER A 73 30.04 12.25 -2.59
N THR A 74 30.89 12.34 -3.60
CA THR A 74 32.21 11.73 -3.58
C THR A 74 33.28 12.79 -3.27
N ALA A 75 34.55 12.40 -3.34
CA ALA A 75 35.66 13.35 -3.29
C ALA A 75 35.67 14.38 -4.43
N ARG A 76 34.92 14.15 -5.52
CA ARG A 76 34.97 14.98 -6.74
C ARG A 76 33.63 15.62 -7.12
N ASP A 77 32.53 14.99 -6.75
CA ASP A 77 31.21 15.34 -7.23
C ASP A 77 30.21 15.42 -6.07
N VAL A 78 29.23 16.30 -6.20
CA VAL A 78 28.03 16.39 -5.36
C VAL A 78 26.84 15.89 -6.18
N TYR A 79 25.96 15.14 -5.55
CA TYR A 79 24.75 14.59 -6.14
C TYR A 79 23.54 15.11 -5.36
N ILE A 80 22.48 15.41 -6.10
CA ILE A 80 21.15 15.59 -5.53
C ILE A 80 20.18 14.58 -6.14
N ARG A 81 19.20 14.16 -5.34
CA ARG A 81 17.95 13.57 -5.84
C ARG A 81 16.83 14.55 -5.64
N THR A 82 15.95 14.69 -6.64
CA THR A 82 14.81 15.60 -6.55
C THR A 82 13.62 15.12 -7.36
N SER A 83 12.42 15.40 -6.86
CA SER A 83 11.18 15.22 -7.64
C SER A 83 11.03 16.24 -8.76
N ASN A 84 11.84 17.32 -8.74
CA ASN A 84 11.73 18.48 -9.63
C ASN A 84 10.37 19.20 -9.49
N LEU A 85 9.80 19.19 -8.29
CA LEU A 85 8.57 19.90 -7.93
C LEU A 85 8.86 20.84 -6.77
N GLY A 86 8.39 22.08 -6.83
CA GLY A 86 8.70 23.11 -5.83
C GLY A 86 7.98 22.91 -4.49
N PHE A 87 8.53 23.50 -3.43
CA PHE A 87 7.90 23.52 -2.09
C PHE A 87 6.75 24.51 -1.96
N HIS A 88 6.73 25.55 -2.80
CA HIS A 88 5.63 26.50 -2.89
C HIS A 88 4.39 25.80 -3.48
N VAL A 89 3.20 26.34 -3.23
CA VAL A 89 2.01 25.84 -3.92
C VAL A 89 2.07 26.34 -5.37
N MET A 90 2.33 25.41 -6.29
CA MET A 90 2.57 25.72 -7.70
C MET A 90 1.27 26.11 -8.42
N GLY A 91 1.42 26.88 -9.50
CA GLY A 91 0.28 27.32 -10.31
C GLY A 91 -0.64 28.35 -9.61
N PRO A 92 -1.82 28.62 -10.18
CA PRO A 92 -2.33 28.09 -11.44
C PRO A 92 -1.62 28.68 -12.67
N TRP A 93 -1.62 27.95 -13.79
CA TRP A 93 -1.01 28.37 -15.06
C TRP A 93 -2.06 28.64 -16.14
N TYR A 94 -1.88 29.73 -16.89
CA TYR A 94 -2.80 30.16 -17.95
C TYR A 94 -2.03 30.50 -19.24
N GLY A 95 -2.65 30.30 -20.40
CA GLY A 95 -2.12 30.74 -21.69
C GLY A 95 -2.50 32.20 -22.01
N ALA A 96 -1.94 32.73 -23.10
CA ALA A 96 -2.20 34.10 -23.57
C ALA A 96 -3.67 34.39 -23.86
N ASN A 97 -4.46 33.36 -24.16
CA ASN A 97 -5.91 33.45 -24.40
C ASN A 97 -6.77 33.39 -23.13
N GLY A 98 -6.16 33.30 -21.94
CA GLY A 98 -6.84 33.19 -20.65
C GLY A 98 -7.35 31.79 -20.31
N ASN A 99 -7.11 30.78 -21.16
CA ASN A 99 -7.44 29.40 -20.85
C ASN A 99 -6.35 28.77 -19.98
N LEU A 100 -6.73 27.79 -19.15
CA LEU A 100 -5.76 27.03 -18.36
C LEU A 100 -4.72 26.35 -19.26
N PHE A 101 -3.47 26.37 -18.82
CA PHE A 101 -2.37 25.77 -19.56
C PHE A 101 -2.57 24.25 -19.74
N PRO A 102 -2.19 23.66 -20.90
CA PRO A 102 -2.59 22.30 -21.26
C PRO A 102 -1.90 21.17 -20.49
N ASN A 103 -0.78 21.44 -19.81
CA ASN A 103 -0.03 20.43 -19.05
C ASN A 103 0.10 20.84 -17.58
N TYR A 104 0.14 19.87 -16.67
CA TYR A 104 0.65 20.05 -15.31
C TYR A 104 2.08 19.47 -15.18
N PRO A 105 2.82 19.82 -14.12
CA PRO A 105 4.10 19.16 -13.83
C PRO A 105 3.88 17.74 -13.28
N ALA A 106 4.91 16.89 -13.27
CA ALA A 106 4.88 15.59 -12.59
C ALA A 106 6.27 15.23 -12.04
N ASN A 107 6.34 14.30 -11.09
CA ASN A 107 7.60 13.80 -10.54
C ASN A 107 8.55 13.35 -11.67
N ARG A 108 9.73 13.97 -11.72
CA ARG A 108 10.78 13.66 -12.72
C ARG A 108 11.81 12.65 -12.24
N ALA A 109 11.82 12.33 -10.94
CA ALA A 109 12.73 11.34 -10.38
C ALA A 109 14.22 11.64 -10.72
N GLU A 110 14.61 12.91 -10.69
CA GLU A 110 15.88 13.35 -11.24
C GLU A 110 17.03 13.12 -10.27
N ILE A 111 18.16 12.65 -10.79
CA ILE A 111 19.45 12.67 -10.12
C ILE A 111 20.34 13.64 -10.88
N TYR A 112 20.90 14.63 -10.20
CA TYR A 112 21.81 15.57 -10.82
C TYR A 112 23.14 15.64 -10.09
N ARG A 113 24.22 15.76 -10.86
CA ARG A 113 25.60 15.80 -10.39
C ARG A 113 26.25 17.14 -10.69
N PHE A 114 26.87 17.73 -9.68
CA PHE A 114 27.66 18.95 -9.73
C PHE A 114 29.14 18.68 -9.43
N PRO A 115 30.08 19.36 -10.11
CA PRO A 115 31.49 19.28 -9.73
C PRO A 115 31.71 19.98 -8.38
N ARG A 116 32.44 19.31 -7.49
CA ARG A 116 32.72 19.83 -6.14
C ARG A 116 33.75 20.96 -6.12
N VAL A 117 34.62 21.00 -7.14
CA VAL A 117 35.63 22.05 -7.33
C VAL A 117 35.50 22.61 -8.76
N PRO A 118 34.90 23.80 -8.93
CA PRO A 118 34.77 24.44 -10.24
C PRO A 118 36.13 24.80 -10.85
N VAL A 119 36.24 24.65 -12.17
CA VAL A 119 37.43 25.04 -12.94
C VAL A 119 37.03 26.13 -13.92
N ILE A 120 37.80 27.22 -13.99
CA ILE A 120 37.59 28.32 -14.93
C ILE A 120 38.46 28.09 -16.18
N PRO A 121 37.90 27.70 -17.33
CA PRO A 121 38.65 27.49 -18.56
C PRO A 121 38.94 28.80 -19.31
N ASP A 122 39.96 28.81 -20.15
CA ASP A 122 40.27 29.94 -21.05
C ASP A 122 39.18 30.14 -22.12
N SER A 123 38.62 29.04 -22.64
CA SER A 123 37.50 29.05 -23.60
C SER A 123 36.20 28.65 -22.92
N LYS A 124 35.13 29.40 -23.17
CA LYS A 124 33.82 29.19 -22.55
C LYS A 124 32.95 28.26 -23.38
N THR A 125 32.10 27.49 -22.70
CA THR A 125 31.20 26.52 -23.34
C THR A 125 29.80 27.10 -23.40
N ALA A 126 29.16 27.05 -24.57
CA ALA A 126 27.79 27.53 -24.74
C ALA A 126 26.79 26.69 -23.90
N THR A 127 25.76 27.32 -23.37
CA THR A 127 24.67 26.61 -22.70
C THR A 127 23.82 25.83 -23.72
N GLY A 128 23.34 24.65 -23.30
CA GLY A 128 22.43 23.82 -24.09
C GLY A 128 20.99 24.33 -24.06
N LEU A 129 20.08 23.63 -24.74
CA LEU A 129 18.64 23.77 -24.46
C LEU A 129 18.26 22.93 -23.25
N GLY A 130 17.23 23.34 -22.52
CA GLY A 130 16.75 22.65 -21.31
C GLY A 130 17.59 22.97 -20.07
N VAL A 131 17.82 21.96 -19.23
CA VAL A 131 18.43 22.11 -17.90
C VAL A 131 19.90 22.56 -17.97
N ILE A 132 20.19 23.68 -17.32
CA ILE A 132 21.53 24.27 -17.19
C ILE A 132 22.04 24.31 -15.74
N GLY A 133 21.18 23.95 -14.78
CA GLY A 133 21.47 23.91 -13.35
C GLY A 133 20.21 23.54 -12.57
N TYR A 134 20.30 23.57 -11.24
CA TYR A 134 19.16 23.44 -10.35
C TYR A 134 19.14 24.58 -9.35
N MET A 135 17.94 25.06 -9.04
CA MET A 135 17.71 25.89 -7.87
C MET A 135 17.83 25.05 -6.61
N VAL A 136 18.14 25.69 -5.47
CA VAL A 136 18.38 24.99 -4.20
C VAL A 136 17.13 24.31 -3.63
N ASP A 137 15.96 24.59 -4.17
CA ASP A 137 14.72 23.86 -3.88
C ASP A 137 14.56 22.57 -4.70
N GLY A 138 15.49 22.26 -5.61
CA GLY A 138 15.44 21.07 -6.46
C GLY A 138 14.67 21.25 -7.76
N VAL A 139 14.19 22.46 -8.08
CA VAL A 139 13.56 22.74 -9.39
C VAL A 139 14.64 23.06 -10.43
N ALA A 140 14.50 22.49 -11.62
CA ALA A 140 15.43 22.73 -12.71
C ALA A 140 15.47 24.21 -13.13
N LEU A 141 16.69 24.69 -13.39
CA LEU A 141 16.93 25.97 -14.06
C LEU A 141 17.15 25.68 -15.55
N PHE A 142 16.30 26.23 -16.40
CA PHE A 142 16.40 26.12 -17.85
C PHE A 142 17.17 27.29 -18.44
N ASP A 143 17.75 27.03 -19.61
CA ASP A 143 18.41 28.02 -20.44
C ASP A 143 17.51 29.24 -20.72
N SER A 144 18.08 30.42 -20.95
CA SER A 144 17.30 31.64 -21.19
C SER A 144 16.53 31.65 -22.53
N ARG A 145 16.57 30.56 -23.29
CA ARG A 145 15.83 30.35 -24.55
C ARG A 145 14.70 29.34 -24.37
N ASP A 146 13.60 29.55 -25.10
CA ASP A 146 12.45 28.64 -25.16
C ASP A 146 12.57 27.56 -26.27
N ALA A 147 13.78 27.41 -26.84
CA ALA A 147 14.14 26.55 -27.97
C ALA A 147 13.77 27.02 -29.37
N PHE A 148 12.96 28.07 -29.56
CA PHE A 148 12.59 28.56 -30.89
C PHE A 148 13.60 29.56 -31.44
N SER A 149 13.65 29.67 -32.77
CA SER A 149 14.38 30.74 -33.46
C SER A 149 13.63 31.19 -34.70
N TYR A 150 13.93 32.40 -35.17
CA TYR A 150 13.32 32.91 -36.39
C TYR A 150 13.71 32.07 -37.61
N ASP A 151 12.71 31.71 -38.42
CA ASP A 151 12.88 31.16 -39.77
C ASP A 151 12.74 32.32 -40.77
N THR A 152 13.86 32.73 -41.37
CA THR A 152 13.89 33.84 -42.33
C THR A 152 13.10 33.51 -43.61
N SER A 153 12.97 32.23 -43.97
CA SER A 153 12.29 31.79 -45.18
C SER A 153 10.77 31.80 -45.05
N GLU A 154 10.24 31.45 -43.87
CA GLU A 154 8.81 31.41 -43.59
C GLU A 154 8.30 32.67 -42.87
N GLY A 155 9.21 33.49 -42.32
CA GLY A 155 8.88 34.75 -41.68
C GLY A 155 8.21 34.61 -40.31
N VAL A 156 8.41 33.48 -39.63
CA VAL A 156 7.80 33.12 -38.35
C VAL A 156 8.86 32.58 -37.37
N ASP A 157 8.54 32.56 -36.07
CA ASP A 157 9.33 31.75 -35.13
C ASP A 157 8.96 30.28 -35.30
N ASP A 158 9.97 29.41 -35.44
CA ASP A 158 9.75 27.96 -35.57
C ASP A 158 10.61 27.16 -34.56
N GLY A 159 10.05 26.03 -34.14
CA GLY A 159 10.55 25.22 -33.04
C GLY A 159 11.35 24.00 -33.51
N PRO A 160 12.25 23.47 -32.69
CA PRO A 160 13.02 22.26 -33.01
C PRO A 160 12.24 21.01 -32.58
N ARG A 161 11.56 20.31 -33.50
CA ARG A 161 11.12 18.91 -33.27
C ARG A 161 11.37 17.98 -34.46
N ALA A 162 12.01 16.85 -34.11
CA ALA A 162 12.44 15.68 -34.90
C ALA A 162 13.82 15.78 -35.61
N PRO A 163 14.63 14.69 -35.66
CA PRO A 163 16.02 14.70 -36.12
C PRO A 163 16.24 15.00 -37.62
N ALA A 164 15.19 15.34 -38.36
CA ALA A 164 15.23 15.48 -39.82
C ALA A 164 14.77 16.85 -40.35
N GLN A 165 14.25 17.76 -39.52
CA GLN A 165 13.91 19.12 -39.95
C GLN A 165 14.18 20.12 -38.82
N VAL A 166 15.18 20.97 -39.01
CA VAL A 166 15.36 22.22 -38.27
C VAL A 166 14.97 23.31 -39.26
N ASN A 167 13.93 24.09 -38.99
CA ASN A 167 13.47 25.15 -39.89
C ASN A 167 13.79 26.56 -39.36
N GLY A 168 13.81 26.77 -38.04
CA GLY A 168 14.38 28.00 -37.48
C GLY A 168 15.89 28.08 -37.74
N ASP A 169 16.39 29.26 -38.10
CA ASP A 169 17.76 29.42 -38.60
C ASP A 169 18.83 29.31 -37.50
N GLY A 170 18.44 29.31 -36.21
CA GLY A 170 19.34 29.29 -35.05
C GLY A 170 20.12 30.59 -34.82
N ILE A 171 19.76 31.67 -35.54
CA ILE A 171 20.48 32.95 -35.51
C ILE A 171 19.82 33.93 -34.53
N TRP A 172 18.50 34.09 -34.63
CA TRP A 172 17.71 34.94 -33.75
C TRP A 172 16.94 34.03 -32.80
N ASN A 173 17.50 33.82 -31.61
CA ASN A 173 17.01 32.85 -30.63
C ASN A 173 16.04 33.53 -29.67
N ARG A 174 14.83 32.99 -29.52
CA ARG A 174 13.79 33.60 -28.67
C ARG A 174 14.22 33.64 -27.22
N ASP A 175 13.93 34.76 -26.57
CA ASP A 175 14.09 34.97 -25.14
C ASP A 175 12.91 34.37 -24.38
N ALA A 176 13.16 33.40 -23.48
CA ALA A 176 12.09 32.66 -22.82
C ALA A 176 11.17 33.53 -21.97
N TYR A 177 11.69 34.50 -21.20
CA TYR A 177 10.83 35.29 -20.31
C TYR A 177 9.88 36.18 -21.11
N ILE A 178 10.38 36.83 -22.17
CA ILE A 178 9.56 37.69 -23.03
C ILE A 178 8.49 36.90 -23.78
N ASN A 179 8.79 35.66 -24.13
CA ASN A 179 7.98 34.86 -25.05
C ASN A 179 7.03 33.88 -24.37
N GLU A 180 7.40 33.37 -23.19
CA GLU A 180 6.65 32.36 -22.44
C GLU A 180 6.14 32.88 -21.11
N GLY A 181 6.57 34.07 -20.64
CA GLY A 181 6.26 34.59 -19.30
C GLY A 181 4.77 34.69 -18.97
N VAL A 182 3.91 34.77 -19.98
CA VAL A 182 2.43 34.72 -19.82
C VAL A 182 1.96 33.40 -19.21
N THR A 183 2.72 32.33 -19.43
CA THR A 183 2.42 30.96 -19.00
C THR A 183 3.03 30.61 -17.66
N PHE A 184 3.82 31.51 -17.06
CA PHE A 184 4.44 31.30 -15.77
C PHE A 184 3.41 31.51 -14.65
N ASP A 185 3.56 30.75 -13.57
CA ASP A 185 2.86 31.05 -12.34
C ASP A 185 3.46 32.26 -11.62
N LYS A 186 2.94 32.56 -10.44
CA LYS A 186 3.42 33.68 -9.63
C LYS A 186 4.82 33.49 -9.07
N ALA A 187 5.32 32.26 -9.03
CA ALA A 187 6.71 31.96 -8.68
C ALA A 187 7.64 32.07 -9.91
N LEU A 188 7.14 32.44 -11.09
CA LEU A 188 7.87 32.50 -12.36
C LEU A 188 8.35 31.13 -12.88
N ALA A 189 7.61 30.06 -12.55
CA ALA A 189 7.86 28.72 -13.09
C ALA A 189 6.70 28.24 -13.97
N HIS A 190 7.00 27.33 -14.89
CA HIS A 190 6.00 26.59 -15.66
C HIS A 190 6.52 25.20 -16.04
N GLN A 191 5.87 24.55 -17.00
CA GLN A 191 6.17 23.18 -17.39
C GLN A 191 6.31 23.01 -18.91
N ALA A 192 7.42 22.38 -19.31
CA ALA A 192 7.62 21.87 -20.67
C ALA A 192 7.26 20.37 -20.67
N GLY A 193 6.06 20.04 -21.18
CA GLY A 193 5.48 18.72 -20.93
C GLY A 193 5.20 18.55 -19.44
N SER A 194 5.85 17.60 -18.78
CA SER A 194 5.77 17.40 -17.32
C SER A 194 6.95 17.98 -16.52
N ASN A 195 7.94 18.59 -17.18
CA ASN A 195 9.14 19.11 -16.51
C ASN A 195 8.93 20.54 -16.01
N HIS A 196 8.79 20.70 -14.69
CA HIS A 196 8.66 22.00 -14.02
C HIS A 196 10.01 22.70 -13.92
N HIS A 197 10.08 23.99 -14.25
CA HIS A 197 11.36 24.70 -14.28
C HIS A 197 11.21 26.22 -14.21
N TYR A 198 12.31 26.87 -13.85
CA TYR A 198 12.52 28.31 -13.92
C TYR A 198 13.36 28.66 -15.16
N HIS A 199 13.05 29.79 -15.82
CA HIS A 199 13.97 30.43 -16.77
C HIS A 199 14.72 31.62 -16.14
N ALA A 200 14.03 32.32 -15.24
CA ALA A 200 14.45 33.62 -14.73
C ALA A 200 14.59 33.59 -13.20
N ASN A 201 14.27 34.70 -12.52
CA ASN A 201 14.22 34.76 -11.06
C ASN A 201 13.25 33.70 -10.49
N ALA A 202 13.62 33.10 -9.35
CA ALA A 202 12.76 32.22 -8.55
C ALA A 202 12.34 32.93 -7.23
N PRO A 203 11.36 33.84 -7.24
CA PRO A 203 10.96 34.62 -6.07
C PRO A 203 10.47 33.76 -4.89
N ALA A 204 9.87 32.60 -5.15
CA ALA A 204 9.38 31.71 -4.10
C ALA A 204 10.51 31.15 -3.22
N ILE A 205 11.59 30.63 -3.83
CA ILE A 205 12.73 30.13 -3.05
C ILE A 205 13.50 31.26 -2.39
N ARG A 206 13.60 32.43 -3.03
CA ARG A 206 14.15 33.65 -2.42
C ARG A 206 13.40 34.02 -1.13
N HIS A 207 12.07 34.01 -1.16
CA HIS A 207 11.25 34.24 0.03
C HIS A 207 11.53 33.21 1.14
N PHE A 208 11.58 31.92 0.81
CA PHE A 208 11.85 30.87 1.81
C PHE A 208 13.25 30.95 2.43
N LEU A 209 14.24 31.45 1.68
CA LEU A 209 15.59 31.70 2.17
C LEU A 209 15.74 33.02 2.93
N GLY A 210 14.65 33.79 3.09
CA GLY A 210 14.66 35.08 3.78
C GLY A 210 15.33 36.22 2.99
N ASP A 211 15.40 36.11 1.66
CA ASP A 211 15.84 37.20 0.78
C ASP A 211 14.78 38.31 0.69
N SER A 212 15.08 39.36 -0.06
CA SER A 212 14.28 40.59 -0.23
C SER A 212 12.97 40.41 -1.02
N VAL A 213 12.11 39.47 -0.63
CA VAL A 213 10.83 39.16 -1.30
C VAL A 213 9.74 38.89 -0.26
N ASP A 214 8.64 39.64 -0.35
CA ASP A 214 7.43 39.41 0.45
C ASP A 214 6.48 38.45 -0.28
N TYR A 215 5.74 37.63 0.48
CA TYR A 215 4.72 36.71 -0.03
C TYR A 215 3.33 37.05 0.52
N ASP A 216 2.34 37.17 -0.36
CA ASP A 216 0.92 37.30 0.00
C ASP A 216 0.18 35.97 -0.22
N PRO A 217 -0.22 35.26 0.86
CA PRO A 217 -0.91 33.98 0.76
C PRO A 217 -2.36 34.05 0.26
N LEU A 218 -2.97 35.24 0.19
CA LEU A 218 -4.34 35.38 -0.33
C LEU A 218 -4.38 35.43 -1.86
N THR A 219 -3.35 36.02 -2.45
CA THR A 219 -3.23 36.19 -3.91
C THR A 219 -2.20 35.25 -4.54
N ASN A 220 -1.48 34.49 -3.70
CA ASN A 220 -0.32 33.67 -4.07
C ASN A 220 0.75 34.47 -4.84
N THR A 221 0.97 35.74 -4.47
CA THR A 221 1.91 36.62 -5.19
C THR A 221 3.16 36.92 -4.38
N TYR A 222 4.24 37.22 -5.11
CA TYR A 222 5.52 37.60 -4.56
C TYR A 222 5.85 39.02 -5.03
N THR A 223 6.30 39.86 -4.11
CA THR A 223 6.64 41.26 -4.37
C THR A 223 8.04 41.56 -3.87
N GLU A 224 8.85 42.22 -4.70
CA GLU A 224 10.20 42.62 -4.31
C GLU A 224 10.13 43.64 -3.16
N ASN A 225 10.86 43.36 -2.09
CA ASN A 225 10.96 44.23 -0.91
C ASN A 225 12.43 44.33 -0.50
N PRO A 226 13.20 45.29 -1.04
CA PRO A 226 14.63 45.42 -0.78
C PRO A 226 14.91 45.62 0.72
N GLY A 227 15.27 44.54 1.41
CA GLY A 227 15.76 44.50 2.79
C GLY A 227 17.30 44.40 2.80
N GLY A 228 17.97 45.02 3.77
CA GLY A 228 19.41 45.30 3.74
C GLY A 228 20.39 44.11 3.91
N GLY A 229 20.11 42.94 3.32
CA GLY A 229 20.94 41.73 3.40
C GLY A 229 21.49 41.27 2.04
N HIS A 230 22.69 40.70 2.02
CA HIS A 230 23.25 40.05 0.83
C HIS A 230 22.36 38.85 0.48
N SER A 231 22.03 38.67 -0.80
CA SER A 231 21.16 37.56 -1.20
C SER A 231 21.83 36.22 -0.89
N PRO A 232 21.05 35.16 -0.58
CA PRO A 232 21.57 33.81 -0.39
C PRO A 232 21.89 33.15 -1.74
N ILE A 233 22.61 32.02 -1.70
CA ILE A 233 22.71 31.09 -2.82
C ILE A 233 21.31 30.53 -3.09
N ILE A 234 20.82 30.69 -4.31
CA ILE A 234 19.50 30.21 -4.75
C ILE A 234 19.60 29.09 -5.79
N GLY A 235 20.78 28.82 -6.33
CA GLY A 235 20.99 27.70 -7.24
C GLY A 235 22.45 27.42 -7.55
N TRP A 236 22.66 26.34 -8.31
CA TRP A 236 23.96 25.89 -8.78
C TRP A 236 23.89 25.60 -10.27
N LEU A 237 24.84 26.14 -11.03
CA LEU A 237 24.94 25.91 -12.46
C LEU A 237 25.69 24.61 -12.74
N ARG A 238 25.55 24.06 -13.95
CA ARG A 238 26.22 22.82 -14.40
C ARG A 238 27.75 22.87 -14.27
N ASP A 239 28.35 24.05 -14.23
CA ASP A 239 29.79 24.27 -14.01
C ASP A 239 30.23 24.28 -12.54
N GLY A 240 29.28 24.15 -11.61
CA GLY A 240 29.50 24.11 -10.16
C GLY A 240 29.68 25.48 -9.50
N LEU A 241 29.52 26.58 -10.24
CA LEU A 241 29.56 27.91 -9.64
C LEU A 241 28.20 28.28 -9.00
N PRO A 242 28.20 29.02 -7.88
CA PRO A 242 26.99 29.43 -7.19
C PRO A 242 26.22 30.50 -7.95
N LEU A 243 24.88 30.43 -7.88
CA LEU A 243 23.95 31.47 -8.29
C LEU A 243 23.36 32.12 -7.04
N TYR A 244 23.57 33.42 -6.89
CA TYR A 244 22.99 34.24 -5.84
C TYR A 244 21.74 34.97 -6.34
N GLY A 245 20.86 35.35 -5.40
CA GLY A 245 19.82 36.34 -5.67
C GLY A 245 20.39 37.71 -6.09
N PRO A 246 19.56 38.73 -6.29
CA PRO A 246 19.95 39.94 -7.00
C PRO A 246 20.77 40.95 -6.19
N TYR A 247 20.95 40.77 -4.88
CA TYR A 247 21.67 41.71 -4.02
C TYR A 247 23.03 41.17 -3.60
N GLY A 248 24.05 42.02 -3.70
CA GLY A 248 25.42 41.71 -3.31
C GLY A 248 26.13 42.91 -2.69
N TYR A 249 27.35 42.69 -2.22
CA TYR A 249 28.20 43.77 -1.71
C TYR A 249 28.53 44.77 -2.83
N SER A 250 28.36 46.05 -2.54
CA SER A 250 28.64 47.14 -3.48
C SER A 250 30.12 47.11 -3.91
N SER A 251 31.03 46.87 -2.98
CA SER A 251 32.44 46.58 -3.26
C SER A 251 32.70 45.08 -3.28
N SER A 252 33.33 44.60 -4.36
CA SER A 252 33.46 43.17 -4.66
C SER A 252 34.23 42.39 -3.59
N MET A 253 35.22 43.02 -2.95
CA MET A 253 36.14 42.37 -2.02
C MET A 253 36.00 42.90 -0.59
N ASP A 254 34.90 43.58 -0.27
CA ASP A 254 34.65 44.18 1.03
C ASP A 254 33.25 43.81 1.54
N ALA A 255 33.22 42.87 2.49
CA ALA A 255 31.99 42.38 3.12
C ALA A 255 31.34 43.40 4.07
N ASP A 256 32.04 44.49 4.43
CA ASP A 256 31.49 45.58 5.22
C ASP A 256 30.87 46.69 4.35
N SER A 257 30.96 46.59 3.02
CA SER A 257 30.39 47.56 2.09
C SER A 257 28.86 47.48 2.01
N GLU A 258 28.22 48.56 1.53
CA GLU A 258 26.76 48.61 1.38
C GLU A 258 26.26 47.47 0.50
N ILE A 259 25.09 46.91 0.82
CA ILE A 259 24.43 45.92 -0.03
C ILE A 259 23.52 46.63 -1.02
N ARG A 260 23.61 46.25 -2.29
CA ARG A 260 22.76 46.80 -3.35
C ARG A 260 22.44 45.76 -4.42
N ARG A 261 21.43 46.07 -5.23
CA ARG A 261 21.07 45.28 -6.41
C ARG A 261 22.20 45.30 -7.44
N MET A 262 22.57 44.13 -7.96
CA MET A 262 23.58 43.97 -9.00
C MET A 262 22.99 44.37 -10.36
N ILE A 263 23.74 45.18 -11.12
CA ILE A 263 23.33 45.69 -12.42
C ILE A 263 23.87 44.79 -13.54
N SER A 264 22.95 44.30 -14.38
CA SER A 264 23.27 43.48 -15.56
C SER A 264 24.24 44.20 -16.50
N GLY A 265 25.18 43.42 -17.05
CA GLY A 265 26.09 43.84 -18.11
C GLY A 265 25.43 43.96 -19.48
N TYR A 266 24.14 43.66 -19.62
CA TYR A 266 23.42 43.71 -20.90
C TYR A 266 22.43 44.87 -20.95
N GLN A 267 22.18 45.37 -22.16
CA GLN A 267 21.12 46.32 -22.47
C GLN A 267 20.53 46.03 -23.85
N ARG A 268 19.30 46.49 -24.10
CA ARG A 268 18.69 46.39 -25.43
C ARG A 268 19.44 47.27 -26.44
N ARG A 269 19.46 46.85 -27.70
CA ARG A 269 19.97 47.61 -28.84
C ARG A 269 18.91 48.61 -29.35
N ASP A 270 18.67 49.64 -28.55
CA ASP A 270 17.71 50.72 -28.79
C ASP A 270 18.38 52.04 -29.24
N GLY A 271 19.70 52.04 -29.42
CA GLY A 271 20.48 53.23 -29.76
C GLY A 271 21.07 53.99 -28.57
N THR A 272 20.68 53.64 -27.34
CA THR A 272 21.29 54.22 -26.13
C THR A 272 22.71 53.69 -25.96
N ASN A 273 23.56 54.49 -25.28
CA ASN A 273 24.96 54.16 -24.99
C ASN A 273 25.79 53.74 -26.23
N GLY A 274 25.42 54.21 -27.43
CA GLY A 274 26.14 53.86 -28.66
C GLY A 274 25.84 52.45 -29.20
N SER A 275 24.83 51.76 -28.66
CA SER A 275 24.32 50.52 -29.26
C SER A 275 23.72 50.76 -30.65
N ASP A 276 23.63 49.71 -31.47
CA ASP A 276 22.82 49.79 -32.69
C ASP A 276 21.35 50.06 -32.30
N ASN A 277 20.65 50.91 -33.04
CA ASN A 277 19.20 51.07 -32.87
C ASN A 277 18.49 50.17 -33.88
N LEU A 278 17.90 49.07 -33.39
CA LEU A 278 17.23 48.08 -34.24
C LEU A 278 15.84 48.50 -34.73
N GLU A 279 15.24 49.52 -34.11
CA GLU A 279 13.97 50.09 -34.55
C GLU A 279 14.16 50.99 -35.78
N VAL A 280 15.37 51.56 -35.94
CA VAL A 280 15.73 52.35 -37.11
C VAL A 280 16.10 51.43 -38.28
N LEU A 281 15.24 51.42 -39.30
CA LEU A 281 15.52 50.78 -40.57
C LEU A 281 16.69 51.49 -41.27
N ARG A 282 17.86 50.83 -41.37
CA ARG A 282 19.07 51.42 -41.98
C ARG A 282 19.17 51.09 -43.48
N GLY A 283 18.89 52.09 -44.32
CA GLY A 283 19.27 52.18 -45.73
C GLY A 283 18.42 51.37 -46.73
N ASN A 284 18.26 51.90 -47.95
CA ASN A 284 17.62 51.20 -49.09
C ASN A 284 18.32 49.86 -49.34
N THR A 285 17.69 48.74 -48.98
CA THR A 285 18.29 47.42 -49.17
C THR A 285 18.31 47.09 -50.67
N PRO A 286 19.44 46.61 -51.24
CA PRO A 286 19.49 46.14 -52.62
C PRO A 286 18.55 44.96 -52.93
N GLN A 287 17.78 44.47 -51.94
CA GLN A 287 16.88 43.30 -51.99
C GLN A 287 15.51 43.47 -51.28
N GLY A 288 15.15 44.63 -50.70
CA GLY A 288 13.76 44.93 -50.29
C GLY A 288 13.25 44.50 -48.90
N VAL A 289 14.08 44.03 -47.96
CA VAL A 289 13.64 43.59 -46.62
C VAL A 289 13.73 44.75 -45.59
N PRO A 290 12.62 45.21 -44.96
CA PRO A 290 12.61 46.37 -44.07
C PRO A 290 12.89 45.97 -42.60
N THR A 291 14.13 45.67 -42.22
CA THR A 291 14.49 45.30 -40.84
C THR A 291 15.78 45.98 -40.34
N GLY A 292 15.86 46.30 -39.04
CA GLY A 292 17.09 46.75 -38.37
C GLY A 292 17.95 45.60 -37.84
N ARG A 293 17.43 44.36 -37.81
CA ARG A 293 18.11 43.12 -37.37
C ARG A 293 19.05 42.58 -38.46
N THR A 294 20.00 43.40 -38.90
CA THR A 294 20.94 43.11 -40.01
C THR A 294 22.35 42.78 -39.54
N SER A 295 22.60 42.83 -38.23
CA SER A 295 23.88 42.50 -37.63
C SER A 295 23.73 41.88 -36.24
N LEU A 296 24.69 41.04 -35.87
CA LEU A 296 24.82 40.44 -34.55
C LEU A 296 25.59 41.37 -33.60
N PRO A 297 25.27 41.34 -32.29
CA PRO A 297 26.04 42.07 -31.29
C PRO A 297 27.45 41.50 -31.14
N SER A 298 28.38 42.33 -30.67
CA SER A 298 29.81 42.00 -30.60
C SER A 298 30.11 40.74 -29.78
N TRP A 299 29.41 40.55 -28.65
CA TRP A 299 29.56 39.36 -27.81
C TRP A 299 29.20 38.05 -28.53
N VAL A 300 28.22 38.05 -29.45
CA VAL A 300 27.88 36.86 -30.24
C VAL A 300 29.03 36.53 -31.18
N SER A 301 29.57 37.54 -31.85
CA SER A 301 30.68 37.37 -32.79
C SER A 301 31.93 36.84 -32.10
N ARG A 302 32.30 37.40 -30.94
CA ARG A 302 33.41 36.91 -30.11
C ARG A 302 33.25 35.46 -29.68
N ASN A 303 32.09 35.09 -29.14
CA ASN A 303 31.92 33.78 -28.48
C ASN A 303 31.51 32.66 -29.45
N SER A 304 30.84 32.97 -30.57
CA SER A 304 30.41 31.98 -31.58
C SER A 304 31.31 31.91 -32.82
N GLY A 305 32.19 32.90 -33.02
CA GLY A 305 33.00 33.04 -34.24
C GLY A 305 32.23 33.53 -35.48
N GLN A 306 30.94 33.84 -35.35
CA GLN A 306 30.12 34.36 -36.46
C GLN A 306 30.48 35.81 -36.81
N ALA A 307 30.35 36.18 -38.09
CA ALA A 307 30.56 37.57 -38.51
C ALA A 307 29.45 38.48 -37.96
N ARG A 308 29.80 39.71 -37.55
CA ARG A 308 28.79 40.70 -37.09
C ARG A 308 27.82 41.10 -38.18
N ALA A 309 28.29 41.35 -39.40
CA ALA A 309 27.42 41.68 -40.52
C ALA A 309 26.77 40.40 -41.07
N LEU A 310 25.45 40.41 -41.21
CA LEU A 310 24.69 39.27 -41.74
C LEU A 310 24.42 39.46 -43.24
N ASP A 311 24.22 38.35 -43.93
CA ASP A 311 23.61 38.36 -45.26
C ASP A 311 22.07 38.39 -45.15
N VAL A 312 21.39 38.67 -46.26
CA VAL A 312 19.93 38.87 -46.28
C VAL A 312 19.15 37.62 -45.85
N ALA A 313 19.69 36.42 -46.11
CA ALA A 313 19.04 35.16 -45.74
C ALA A 313 19.11 34.87 -44.22
N ARG A 314 19.77 35.75 -43.48
CA ARG A 314 20.03 35.63 -42.04
C ARG A 314 19.51 36.83 -41.25
N TYR A 315 18.81 37.75 -41.90
CA TYR A 315 18.22 38.92 -41.26
C TYR A 315 17.05 38.51 -40.36
N GLY A 316 16.96 39.14 -39.19
CA GLY A 316 15.82 38.95 -38.29
C GLY A 316 14.61 39.78 -38.72
N PRO A 317 13.43 39.53 -38.13
CA PRO A 317 12.22 40.26 -38.48
C PRO A 317 12.31 41.74 -38.08
N PRO A 318 11.52 42.64 -38.68
CA PRO A 318 11.39 44.01 -38.18
C PRO A 318 10.89 44.04 -36.74
N VAL A 319 11.38 45.01 -35.96
CA VAL A 319 10.78 45.31 -34.65
C VAL A 319 9.32 45.72 -34.87
N SER A 320 8.40 44.98 -34.26
CA SER A 320 6.96 45.13 -34.46
C SER A 320 6.20 44.59 -33.24
N GLY A 321 4.86 44.69 -33.24
CA GLY A 321 4.05 44.11 -32.16
C GLY A 321 4.16 42.58 -32.04
N GLY A 322 4.47 41.88 -33.13
CA GLY A 322 4.68 40.42 -33.12
C GLY A 322 6.11 40.00 -32.79
N PHE A 323 7.09 40.87 -33.04
CA PHE A 323 8.51 40.64 -32.78
C PHE A 323 9.13 41.86 -32.07
N PRO A 324 8.72 42.17 -30.84
CA PRO A 324 9.15 43.36 -30.12
C PRO A 324 10.67 43.39 -29.90
N LEU A 325 11.22 44.56 -29.54
CA LEU A 325 12.64 44.65 -29.17
C LEU A 325 12.91 43.89 -27.88
N GLY A 326 13.90 42.99 -27.91
CA GLY A 326 14.20 42.08 -26.79
C GLY A 326 13.52 40.72 -26.93
N HIS A 327 12.77 40.49 -28.02
CA HIS A 327 12.19 39.19 -28.35
C HIS A 327 13.25 38.11 -28.58
N TYR A 328 14.43 38.50 -29.05
CA TYR A 328 15.56 37.62 -29.27
C TYR A 328 16.75 37.99 -28.37
N LEU A 329 17.54 37.00 -27.96
CA LEU A 329 18.79 37.21 -27.18
C LEU A 329 19.76 38.15 -27.92
N GLU A 330 19.81 38.03 -29.25
CA GLU A 330 20.68 38.84 -30.11
C GLU A 330 20.21 40.31 -30.22
N ASP A 331 19.05 40.67 -29.65
CA ASP A 331 18.65 42.06 -29.48
C ASP A 331 19.40 42.78 -28.35
N TYR A 332 20.15 42.05 -27.50
CA TYR A 332 20.90 42.64 -26.39
C TYR A 332 22.38 42.85 -26.75
N ALA A 333 22.91 44.02 -26.41
CA ALA A 333 24.35 44.32 -26.45
C ALA A 333 24.97 44.20 -25.06
N TYR A 334 26.22 43.75 -25.01
CA TYR A 334 27.02 43.78 -23.79
C TYR A 334 27.58 45.20 -23.59
N LYS A 335 27.33 45.81 -22.43
CA LYS A 335 27.70 47.19 -22.08
C LYS A 335 29.20 47.45 -22.16
N GLY A 336 30.04 46.45 -21.85
CA GLY A 336 31.49 46.55 -22.02
C GLY A 336 31.92 46.77 -23.47
N ASP A 337 31.15 46.26 -24.44
CA ASP A 337 31.41 46.50 -25.87
C ASP A 337 31.02 47.90 -26.33
N LEU A 338 30.26 48.62 -25.49
CA LEU A 338 29.78 49.97 -25.71
C LEU A 338 30.65 51.02 -24.99
N GLY A 339 31.69 50.57 -24.27
CA GLY A 339 32.62 51.44 -23.55
C GLY A 339 32.20 51.80 -22.12
N LEU A 340 31.20 51.12 -21.56
CA LEU A 340 30.92 51.18 -20.11
C LEU A 340 31.91 50.26 -19.37
N GLU A 341 32.14 50.52 -18.09
CA GLU A 341 33.15 49.84 -17.28
C GLU A 341 32.53 48.83 -16.28
N LEU A 342 33.22 47.71 -16.07
CA LEU A 342 32.86 46.74 -15.03
C LEU A 342 33.26 47.30 -13.66
N TYR A 343 32.31 47.37 -12.72
CA TYR A 343 32.54 47.98 -11.41
C TYR A 343 33.24 47.03 -10.44
N GLU A 344 34.53 47.28 -10.21
CA GLU A 344 35.34 46.47 -9.30
C GLU A 344 35.11 46.79 -7.82
N GLY A 345 34.32 47.83 -7.48
CA GLY A 345 34.10 48.26 -6.10
C GLY A 345 34.99 49.41 -5.65
N ILE A 346 35.71 50.05 -6.57
CA ILE A 346 36.63 51.16 -6.27
C ILE A 346 36.01 52.46 -6.78
N GLY A 347 35.72 53.41 -5.87
CA GLY A 347 35.13 54.71 -6.21
C GLY A 347 33.62 54.79 -5.94
N GLU A 348 32.94 55.74 -6.57
CA GLU A 348 31.47 55.84 -6.55
C GLU A 348 30.87 55.10 -7.75
N PHE A 349 29.75 54.41 -7.54
CA PHE A 349 29.04 53.73 -8.61
C PHE A 349 28.20 54.72 -9.44
N ASP A 350 28.53 54.91 -10.72
CA ASP A 350 27.70 55.66 -11.67
C ASP A 350 26.89 54.68 -12.55
N PRO A 351 25.56 54.61 -12.41
CA PRO A 351 24.73 53.69 -13.21
C PRO A 351 24.74 53.97 -14.72
N ASN A 352 25.25 55.13 -15.17
CA ASN A 352 25.39 55.45 -16.59
C ASN A 352 26.74 55.04 -17.18
N ALA A 353 27.74 54.81 -16.32
CA ALA A 353 29.10 54.43 -16.74
C ALA A 353 29.46 53.00 -16.32
N HIS A 354 28.80 52.46 -15.30
CA HIS A 354 29.18 51.22 -14.63
C HIS A 354 28.10 50.13 -14.70
N PHE A 355 28.55 48.87 -14.64
CA PHE A 355 27.71 47.69 -14.43
C PHE A 355 28.49 46.65 -13.59
N ASP A 356 27.82 45.67 -12.99
CA ASP A 356 28.44 44.80 -11.97
C ASP A 356 28.90 43.44 -12.50
N LEU A 357 28.21 42.95 -13.53
CA LEU A 357 28.32 41.56 -13.97
C LEU A 357 28.91 41.51 -15.38
N ASN A 358 29.90 40.65 -15.58
CA ASN A 358 30.57 40.53 -16.87
C ASN A 358 29.66 39.91 -17.95
N GLU A 359 30.20 39.68 -19.16
CA GLU A 359 29.41 39.14 -20.28
C GLU A 359 28.79 37.76 -20.01
N TYR A 360 29.28 37.02 -19.00
CA TYR A 360 28.77 35.71 -18.61
C TYR A 360 27.81 35.78 -17.42
N ASN A 361 27.48 37.00 -16.96
CA ASN A 361 26.69 37.27 -15.77
C ASN A 361 27.36 36.88 -14.45
N VAL A 362 28.70 36.97 -14.37
CA VAL A 362 29.45 36.70 -13.13
C VAL A 362 30.27 37.88 -12.63
N ARG A 363 30.59 37.83 -11.33
CA ARG A 363 31.57 38.69 -10.65
C ARG A 363 32.45 37.85 -9.73
N TYR A 364 33.74 38.20 -9.61
CA TYR A 364 34.58 37.66 -8.54
C TYR A 364 34.38 38.54 -7.31
N CYS A 365 33.88 37.95 -6.23
CA CYS A 365 33.56 38.71 -5.03
C CYS A 365 33.62 37.84 -3.77
N VAL A 366 33.84 38.48 -2.62
CA VAL A 366 33.55 37.88 -1.31
C VAL A 366 32.04 37.78 -1.14
N THR A 367 31.59 36.72 -0.49
CA THR A 367 30.18 36.51 -0.14
C THR A 367 30.11 35.97 1.29
N PRO A 368 28.92 35.93 1.93
CA PRO A 368 28.79 35.31 3.24
C PRO A 368 29.30 33.86 3.28
N ASP A 369 29.08 33.08 2.22
CA ASP A 369 29.51 31.67 2.13
C ASP A 369 30.98 31.51 1.70
N TYR A 370 31.51 32.48 0.94
CA TYR A 370 32.88 32.50 0.44
C TYR A 370 33.60 33.77 0.88
N PRO A 371 34.00 33.87 2.17
CA PRO A 371 34.66 35.07 2.70
C PRO A 371 36.05 35.32 2.09
N SER A 372 36.64 34.31 1.43
CA SER A 372 37.90 34.44 0.68
C SER A 372 37.72 34.76 -0.81
N GLY A 373 36.47 34.89 -1.27
CA GLY A 373 36.14 35.21 -2.66
C GLY A 373 35.84 33.98 -3.52
N THR A 374 34.86 34.12 -4.40
CA THR A 374 34.51 33.14 -5.45
C THR A 374 34.03 33.85 -6.71
N TRP A 375 34.01 33.15 -7.84
CA TRP A 375 33.21 33.56 -8.99
C TRP A 375 31.74 33.18 -8.73
N ALA A 376 30.85 34.14 -8.87
CA ALA A 376 29.43 33.97 -8.58
C ALA A 376 28.56 34.53 -9.70
N TYR A 377 27.52 33.78 -10.08
CA TYR A 377 26.41 34.28 -10.89
C TYR A 377 25.42 35.04 -9.99
N PHE A 378 24.71 36.02 -10.54
CA PHE A 378 23.68 36.77 -9.83
C PHE A 378 22.39 36.86 -10.64
N THR A 379 21.25 36.69 -9.98
CA THR A 379 19.95 36.94 -10.61
C THR A 379 19.78 38.42 -10.95
N ASN A 380 19.22 38.75 -12.12
CA ASN A 380 19.01 40.11 -12.57
C ASN A 380 17.52 40.46 -12.60
N ILE A 381 17.17 41.53 -11.91
CA ILE A 381 15.80 42.05 -11.84
C ILE A 381 15.79 43.57 -11.95
N GLU A 382 14.63 44.12 -12.30
CA GLU A 382 14.28 45.52 -12.10
C GLU A 382 13.96 45.81 -10.62
N SER A 383 13.81 47.09 -10.27
CA SER A 383 13.54 47.50 -8.88
C SER A 383 12.19 47.02 -8.37
N ASP A 384 11.28 46.64 -9.27
CA ASP A 384 9.97 46.06 -8.97
C ASP A 384 9.97 44.53 -8.96
N GLY A 385 11.14 43.89 -9.17
CA GLY A 385 11.28 42.44 -9.23
C GLY A 385 11.16 41.83 -10.64
N SER A 386 10.84 42.63 -11.67
CA SER A 386 10.70 42.12 -13.04
C SER A 386 12.04 41.57 -13.56
N PRO A 387 12.10 40.35 -14.11
CA PRO A 387 13.34 39.79 -14.65
C PRO A 387 14.01 40.63 -15.75
N VAL A 388 15.34 40.75 -15.69
CA VAL A 388 16.17 41.48 -16.66
C VAL A 388 17.14 40.51 -17.32
N TYR A 389 17.31 40.55 -18.64
CA TYR A 389 18.26 39.68 -19.33
C TYR A 389 19.71 39.92 -18.82
N PRO A 390 20.51 38.87 -18.58
CA PRO A 390 20.29 37.45 -18.91
C PRO A 390 19.66 36.60 -17.79
N TYR A 391 18.99 37.23 -16.84
CA TYR A 391 18.29 36.62 -15.72
C TYR A 391 19.20 35.93 -14.71
N ASN A 392 19.84 34.82 -15.07
CA ASN A 392 20.70 34.04 -14.17
C ASN A 392 22.05 33.74 -14.80
N ILE A 393 22.08 33.45 -16.10
CA ILE A 393 23.29 33.17 -16.87
C ILE A 393 23.10 33.64 -18.31
N ALA A 394 24.17 34.17 -18.91
CA ALA A 394 24.18 34.47 -20.33
C ALA A 394 24.32 33.19 -21.19
N ARG A 395 24.72 33.34 -22.45
CA ARG A 395 24.76 32.23 -23.43
C ARG A 395 25.85 31.17 -23.18
N TYR A 396 26.78 31.39 -22.24
CA TYR A 396 27.95 30.54 -22.01
C TYR A 396 28.23 30.36 -20.52
N TYR A 397 28.62 29.15 -20.14
CA TYR A 397 29.16 28.85 -18.81
C TYR A 397 30.51 29.52 -18.62
N PHE A 398 30.68 30.19 -17.49
CA PHE A 398 31.94 30.78 -17.07
C PHE A 398 32.94 29.73 -16.60
N GLY A 399 32.49 28.70 -15.88
CA GLY A 399 33.27 27.53 -15.50
C GLY A 399 33.17 26.38 -16.52
N SER A 400 33.83 25.26 -16.22
CA SER A 400 33.74 24.04 -17.02
C SER A 400 32.46 23.26 -16.68
N PRO A 401 31.48 23.13 -17.59
CA PRO A 401 30.17 22.55 -17.32
C PRO A 401 30.23 21.01 -17.32
N VAL A 402 30.95 20.44 -16.37
CA VAL A 402 31.12 19.01 -16.24
C VAL A 402 30.00 18.34 -15.46
N GLY A 403 29.01 19.06 -14.92
CA GLY A 403 27.82 18.47 -14.28
C GLY A 403 26.90 17.73 -15.26
N SER A 404 26.08 16.80 -14.77
CA SER A 404 25.24 15.93 -15.61
C SER A 404 24.08 15.30 -14.84
N SER A 405 23.13 14.68 -15.55
CA SER A 405 22.06 13.85 -14.99
C SER A 405 22.38 12.34 -15.10
N PRO A 406 23.12 11.74 -14.15
CA PRO A 406 23.36 10.30 -14.16
C PRO A 406 22.07 9.51 -13.89
N ALA A 407 22.00 8.24 -14.32
CA ALA A 407 20.86 7.37 -14.04
C ALA A 407 20.86 6.82 -12.59
N THR A 408 22.01 6.81 -11.92
CA THR A 408 22.19 6.30 -10.55
C THR A 408 23.20 7.13 -9.77
N VAL A 409 23.12 7.07 -8.44
CA VAL A 409 24.15 7.58 -7.53
C VAL A 409 25.18 6.45 -7.30
N PRO A 410 26.49 6.72 -7.30
CA PRO A 410 27.51 5.69 -7.02
C PRO A 410 27.41 5.11 -5.61
N ASP A 411 27.68 3.82 -5.43
CA ASP A 411 27.58 3.13 -4.13
C ASP A 411 28.52 3.68 -3.05
N ASN A 412 29.60 4.37 -3.45
CA ASN A 412 30.65 4.88 -2.55
C ASN A 412 30.45 6.34 -2.14
N VAL A 413 29.25 6.90 -2.29
CA VAL A 413 28.97 8.27 -1.84
C VAL A 413 28.91 8.37 -0.33
N LEU A 414 29.29 9.54 0.18
CA LEU A 414 28.94 10.00 1.52
C LEU A 414 27.61 10.74 1.43
N ILE A 415 26.60 10.25 2.15
CA ILE A 415 25.29 10.89 2.26
C ILE A 415 25.37 12.00 3.31
N HIS A 416 24.94 13.20 2.95
CA HIS A 416 24.92 14.39 3.83
C HIS A 416 23.52 14.73 4.31
N PHE A 417 22.52 14.36 3.53
CA PHE A 417 21.13 14.65 3.82
C PHE A 417 20.22 13.61 3.17
N GLU A 418 19.20 13.18 3.93
CA GLU A 418 18.10 12.36 3.46
C GLU A 418 16.77 13.03 3.85
N GLY A 419 15.95 13.28 2.85
CA GLY A 419 14.65 13.95 2.96
C GLY A 419 13.48 13.00 2.66
N GLY A 420 12.32 13.57 2.37
CA GLY A 420 11.10 12.81 2.09
C GLY A 420 10.78 11.83 3.22
N PRO A 421 10.63 10.53 2.93
CA PRO A 421 10.24 9.52 3.92
C PRO A 421 11.33 9.21 4.97
N ARG A 422 12.62 9.50 4.70
CA ARG A 422 13.73 9.29 5.66
C ARG A 422 13.97 10.49 6.59
N LYS A 423 13.15 11.54 6.49
CA LYS A 423 13.31 12.74 7.31
C LYS A 423 13.21 12.38 8.80
N SER A 424 14.31 12.52 9.52
CA SER A 424 14.35 12.30 10.96
C SER A 424 13.51 13.34 11.71
N PRO A 425 12.77 12.96 12.77
CA PRO A 425 12.07 13.91 13.63
C PRO A 425 13.02 14.92 14.29
N VAL A 426 12.81 16.22 14.03
CA VAL A 426 13.61 17.31 14.65
C VAL A 426 12.70 18.21 15.47
N ALA A 427 12.97 18.39 16.77
CA ALA A 427 12.18 19.30 17.60
C ALA A 427 12.29 20.76 17.08
N LYS A 428 11.19 21.33 16.58
CA LYS A 428 11.06 22.72 16.13
C LYS A 428 10.81 23.69 17.27
N SER A 429 9.99 23.33 18.25
CA SER A 429 9.72 24.23 19.38
C SER A 429 9.27 23.51 20.64
N VAL A 430 9.59 24.14 21.79
CA VAL A 430 9.12 23.77 23.13
C VAL A 430 8.54 25.03 23.76
N LYS A 431 7.23 25.05 24.03
CA LYS A 431 6.52 26.22 24.58
C LYS A 431 5.79 25.85 25.86
N THR A 432 5.76 26.76 26.83
CA THR A 432 4.87 26.65 27.98
C THR A 432 3.59 27.43 27.73
N THR A 433 2.45 26.76 27.59
CA THR A 433 1.15 27.41 27.31
C THR A 433 0.34 27.71 28.58
N GLY A 434 0.80 27.24 29.73
CA GLY A 434 0.25 27.55 31.05
C GLY A 434 1.24 27.19 32.18
N PRO A 435 0.86 27.39 33.46
CA PRO A 435 1.75 27.15 34.61
C PRO A 435 2.26 25.71 34.73
N ALA A 436 1.64 24.78 34.00
CA ALA A 436 1.95 23.37 34.00
C ALA A 436 1.72 22.72 32.63
N GLU A 437 1.77 23.44 31.51
CA GLU A 437 1.53 22.85 30.18
C GLU A 437 2.73 23.11 29.29
N VAL A 438 3.23 22.05 28.64
CA VAL A 438 4.31 22.09 27.66
C VAL A 438 3.78 21.60 26.32
N SER A 439 3.98 22.40 25.28
CA SER A 439 3.69 22.05 23.89
C SER A 439 5.00 21.88 23.11
N LEU A 440 5.13 20.75 22.44
CA LEU A 440 6.26 20.30 21.65
C LEU A 440 5.82 20.23 20.19
N VAL A 441 6.66 20.73 19.29
CA VAL A 441 6.45 20.57 17.85
C VAL A 441 7.70 19.97 17.25
N TRP A 442 7.57 18.88 16.48
CA TRP A 442 8.65 18.30 15.69
C TRP A 442 8.41 18.53 14.19
N SER A 443 9.50 18.71 13.45
CA SER A 443 9.52 18.54 12.00
C SER A 443 9.65 17.06 11.70
N VAL A 444 8.71 16.51 10.95
CA VAL A 444 8.65 15.10 10.58
C VAL A 444 8.24 14.95 9.10
N ALA A 445 8.20 13.73 8.58
CA ALA A 445 7.64 13.45 7.26
C ALA A 445 6.10 13.48 7.29
N GLU A 446 5.50 14.24 6.38
CA GLU A 446 4.06 14.26 6.08
C GLU A 446 3.60 12.86 5.64
N GLY A 447 2.41 12.46 6.07
CA GLY A 447 1.87 11.12 5.84
C GLY A 447 2.41 10.05 6.81
N GLY A 448 3.34 10.41 7.71
CA GLY A 448 3.82 9.50 8.75
C GLY A 448 2.90 9.43 9.97
N ARG A 449 2.98 8.31 10.68
CA ARG A 449 2.35 8.08 11.97
C ARG A 449 3.42 7.98 13.04
N TYR A 450 3.29 8.67 14.17
CA TYR A 450 4.37 8.85 15.14
C TYR A 450 3.99 8.55 16.60
N THR A 451 4.96 8.05 17.34
CA THR A 451 4.98 7.97 18.81
C THR A 451 5.84 9.11 19.40
N ILE A 452 5.42 9.68 20.52
CA ILE A 452 6.25 10.52 21.41
C ILE A 452 6.58 9.73 22.66
N ASP A 453 7.86 9.64 23.00
CA ASP A 453 8.33 9.09 24.27
C ASP A 453 8.85 10.22 25.17
N SER A 454 8.84 10.00 26.47
CA SER A 454 9.57 10.82 27.43
C SER A 454 10.43 10.01 28.39
N THR A 455 11.36 10.68 29.06
CA THR A 455 12.14 10.10 30.15
C THR A 455 12.59 11.18 31.15
N PRO A 456 12.68 10.87 32.45
CA PRO A 456 13.27 11.80 33.42
C PRO A 456 14.82 11.84 33.39
N SER A 457 15.48 10.87 32.76
CA SER A 457 16.94 10.78 32.67
C SER A 457 17.37 10.25 31.30
N LEU A 458 18.55 10.61 30.81
CA LEU A 458 19.08 10.04 29.56
C LEU A 458 19.76 8.68 29.79
N GLU A 459 19.35 7.94 30.83
CA GLU A 459 19.85 6.59 31.09
C GLU A 459 19.29 5.60 30.06
N VAL A 460 20.12 4.63 29.67
CA VAL A 460 19.77 3.61 28.68
C VAL A 460 18.54 2.83 29.16
N GLY A 461 17.49 2.80 28.33
CA GLY A 461 16.22 2.12 28.65
C GLY A 461 15.25 2.87 29.55
N ALA A 462 15.49 4.15 29.85
CA ALA A 462 14.61 4.98 30.68
C ALA A 462 13.43 5.61 29.93
N TRP A 463 13.28 5.39 28.62
CA TRP A 463 12.23 5.99 27.78
C TRP A 463 10.89 5.27 27.93
N VAL A 464 9.80 6.04 28.03
CA VAL A 464 8.42 5.55 28.08
C VAL A 464 7.55 6.29 27.08
N SER A 465 6.62 5.59 26.42
CA SER A 465 5.72 6.23 25.46
C SER A 465 4.66 7.09 26.15
N GLU A 466 4.51 8.32 25.66
CA GLU A 466 3.56 9.32 26.14
C GLU A 466 2.32 9.44 25.22
N ALA A 467 2.51 9.25 23.91
CA ALA A 467 1.43 9.25 22.93
C ALA A 467 1.85 8.50 21.67
N THR A 468 0.95 7.70 21.10
CA THR A 468 1.17 6.89 19.89
C THR A 468 0.17 7.30 18.80
N GLY A 469 0.43 6.92 17.55
CA GLY A 469 -0.51 7.12 16.46
C GLY A 469 -0.74 8.57 16.05
N LEU A 470 0.16 9.48 16.42
CA LEU A 470 0.03 10.90 16.13
C LEU A 470 0.32 11.16 14.65
N MET A 471 -0.59 11.89 14.01
CA MET A 471 -0.45 12.30 12.62
C MET A 471 0.03 13.76 12.58
N PRO A 472 1.03 14.10 11.75
CA PRO A 472 1.46 15.47 11.60
C PRO A 472 0.46 16.28 10.79
N ASP A 473 0.34 17.57 11.11
CA ASP A 473 -0.23 18.54 10.18
C ASP A 473 0.88 18.95 9.20
N ARG A 474 0.78 18.45 7.97
CA ARG A 474 1.85 18.50 6.97
C ARG A 474 3.14 17.90 7.55
N GLU A 475 4.22 18.67 7.64
CA GLU A 475 5.51 18.26 8.19
C GLU A 475 5.67 18.58 9.69
N ASN A 476 4.61 19.01 10.39
CA ASN A 476 4.68 19.42 11.79
C ASN A 476 3.85 18.49 12.67
N LEU A 477 4.55 17.74 13.52
CA LEU A 477 3.96 16.91 14.56
C LEU A 477 3.86 17.71 15.86
N SER A 478 2.66 17.92 16.38
CA SER A 478 2.45 18.65 17.63
C SER A 478 2.01 17.71 18.76
N TYR A 479 2.53 17.94 19.96
CA TYR A 479 2.14 17.24 21.18
C TYR A 479 2.10 18.22 22.34
N SER A 480 1.05 18.18 23.16
CA SER A 480 0.97 18.98 24.39
C SER A 480 0.72 18.08 25.58
N THR A 481 1.39 18.37 26.69
CA THR A 481 1.24 17.62 27.95
C THR A 481 1.14 18.56 29.14
N VAL A 482 0.42 18.12 30.18
CA VAL A 482 0.25 18.85 31.43
C VAL A 482 1.16 18.24 32.50
N ALA A 483 2.16 18.98 32.97
CA ALA A 483 2.98 18.63 34.12
C ALA A 483 2.10 18.48 35.39
N PRO A 484 2.42 17.52 36.29
CA PRO A 484 1.72 17.40 37.57
C PRO A 484 1.79 18.70 38.37
N LYS A 485 0.66 19.12 38.96
CA LYS A 485 0.57 20.34 39.80
C LYS A 485 1.34 20.27 41.13
N ASP A 486 2.14 19.24 41.36
CA ASP A 486 2.86 19.05 42.63
C ASP A 486 4.20 19.83 42.64
N PRO A 487 4.32 20.93 43.41
CA PRO A 487 5.54 21.71 43.49
C PRO A 487 6.73 20.98 44.14
N ALA A 488 6.53 19.79 44.72
CA ALA A 488 7.61 18.97 45.30
C ALA A 488 8.41 18.18 44.25
N VAL A 489 7.90 18.05 43.02
CA VAL A 489 8.54 17.26 41.96
C VAL A 489 8.92 18.18 40.81
N THR A 490 10.14 18.71 40.84
CA THR A 490 10.78 19.30 39.65
C THR A 490 11.24 18.19 38.70
N ALA A 491 10.30 17.44 38.12
CA ALA A 491 10.63 16.42 37.13
C ALA A 491 10.92 17.10 35.79
N ARG A 492 12.20 17.29 35.50
CA ARG A 492 12.65 17.54 34.12
C ARG A 492 12.39 16.27 33.32
N LYS A 493 11.75 16.39 32.16
CA LYS A 493 11.56 15.31 31.19
C LYS A 493 12.29 15.66 29.90
N PHE A 494 12.91 14.67 29.29
CA PHE A 494 13.35 14.69 27.89
C PHE A 494 12.26 14.05 27.04
N PHE A 495 12.11 14.50 25.80
CA PHE A 495 11.12 13.96 24.87
C PHE A 495 11.79 13.59 23.55
N ARG A 496 11.32 12.53 22.91
CA ARG A 496 11.70 12.13 21.54
C ARG A 496 10.48 11.73 20.74
N SER A 497 10.61 11.75 19.42
CA SER A 497 9.60 11.25 18.49
C SER A 497 10.16 10.07 17.70
N ARG A 498 9.33 9.06 17.44
CA ARG A 498 9.63 7.88 16.63
C ARG A 498 8.50 7.67 15.62
N ILE A 499 8.83 7.28 14.41
CA ILE A 499 7.86 6.96 13.36
C ILE A 499 7.43 5.48 13.46
N GLU A 500 6.13 5.24 13.25
CA GLU A 500 5.48 3.92 13.27
C GLU A 500 5.30 3.40 11.85
N SER A 501 4.77 4.24 10.95
CA SER A 501 4.47 3.89 9.57
C SER A 501 4.37 5.14 8.68
N LEU A 502 4.33 4.95 7.36
CA LEU A 502 4.11 5.99 6.34
C LEU A 502 2.92 5.62 5.45
N ALA A 503 2.09 6.61 5.10
CA ALA A 503 1.05 6.47 4.09
C ALA A 503 1.64 6.27 2.67
N PRO A 504 0.91 5.67 1.72
CA PRO A 504 1.39 5.48 0.35
C PRO A 504 1.75 6.79 -0.35
N PHE A 505 2.88 6.80 -1.06
CA PHE A 505 3.37 7.93 -1.87
C PHE A 505 4.08 7.43 -3.14
N ASP A 506 4.31 8.33 -4.10
CA ASP A 506 5.08 8.04 -5.31
C ASP A 506 6.59 8.01 -5.00
N GLU A 507 7.16 6.81 -5.03
CA GLU A 507 8.56 6.53 -4.71
C GLU A 507 9.54 6.76 -5.86
N ARG A 508 9.07 7.13 -7.06
CA ARG A 508 9.95 7.31 -8.22
C ARG A 508 11.04 8.34 -7.92
N GLY A 509 12.29 7.97 -8.21
CA GLY A 509 13.47 8.81 -8.01
C GLY A 509 14.17 8.63 -6.66
N LEU A 510 13.54 7.90 -5.75
CA LEU A 510 14.07 7.56 -4.43
C LEU A 510 14.72 6.17 -4.44
N GLY A 511 15.37 5.74 -5.53
CA GLY A 511 15.82 4.35 -5.69
C GLY A 511 16.53 3.77 -4.46
N GLY A 512 16.00 2.68 -3.90
CA GLY A 512 16.53 2.03 -2.68
C GLY A 512 16.03 2.63 -1.36
N PHE A 513 15.09 3.57 -1.38
CA PHE A 513 14.35 3.99 -0.18
C PHE A 513 13.35 2.91 0.23
N GLU A 514 13.83 1.72 0.61
CA GLU A 514 13.07 0.80 1.45
C GLU A 514 13.01 1.42 2.84
N PHE A 515 12.01 2.25 3.07
CA PHE A 515 11.76 2.76 4.41
C PHE A 515 11.19 1.64 5.27
N THR A 516 12.07 0.81 5.83
CA THR A 516 11.72 0.06 7.04
C THR A 516 11.92 1.00 8.22
N PRO A 517 10.88 1.29 9.03
CA PRO A 517 11.06 2.02 10.27
C PRO A 517 12.05 1.25 11.15
N LEU A 518 13.22 1.83 11.41
CA LEU A 518 14.21 1.22 12.30
C LEU A 518 13.60 1.06 13.69
N VAL A 519 13.66 -0.15 14.22
CA VAL A 519 13.20 -0.46 15.57
C VAL A 519 14.29 -0.09 16.55
N THR A 520 13.89 0.50 17.68
CA THR A 520 14.80 0.78 18.80
C THR A 520 14.51 -0.23 19.90
N HIS A 521 15.54 -0.94 20.34
CA HIS A 521 15.42 -1.94 21.40
C HIS A 521 16.59 -1.84 22.39
N VAL A 522 16.35 -2.26 23.63
CA VAL A 522 17.37 -2.30 24.68
C VAL A 522 17.78 -3.74 24.90
N PHE A 523 19.07 -4.01 24.78
CA PHE A 523 19.69 -5.29 25.08
C PHE A 523 20.48 -5.20 26.38
N GLN A 524 20.33 -6.21 27.22
CA GLN A 524 21.06 -6.39 28.45
C GLN A 524 22.16 -7.42 28.21
N PHE A 525 23.42 -7.02 28.24
CA PHE A 525 24.55 -7.93 28.23
C PHE A 525 25.03 -8.23 29.66
N PRO A 526 25.61 -9.42 29.92
CA PRO A 526 26.18 -9.73 31.23
C PRO A 526 27.38 -8.83 31.51
N ALA A 527 27.37 -8.13 32.64
CA ALA A 527 28.47 -7.25 33.09
C ALA A 527 29.76 -8.01 33.47
N SER A 528 29.72 -9.34 33.48
CA SER A 528 30.87 -10.21 33.72
C SER A 528 30.97 -11.30 32.64
N PRO A 529 32.12 -11.42 31.92
CA PRO A 529 33.32 -10.59 32.06
C PRO A 529 33.09 -9.14 31.62
N SER A 530 33.98 -8.22 32.03
CA SER A 530 33.83 -6.78 31.76
C SER A 530 33.62 -6.52 30.27
N LEU A 531 32.55 -5.78 29.93
CA LEU A 531 32.25 -5.39 28.56
C LEU A 531 33.26 -4.32 28.07
N PRO A 532 33.46 -4.18 26.74
CA PRO A 532 34.36 -3.18 26.17
C PRO A 532 33.93 -1.75 26.57
N GLY A 533 34.88 -0.84 26.80
CA GLY A 533 34.53 0.56 27.16
C GLY A 533 33.82 1.37 26.04
N LEU A 534 33.74 0.83 24.83
CA LEU A 534 33.00 1.38 23.69
C LEU A 534 32.45 0.23 22.85
N ILE A 535 31.20 0.37 22.41
CA ILE A 535 30.55 -0.54 21.45
C ILE A 535 29.83 0.35 20.43
N GLU A 536 30.13 0.17 19.15
CA GLU A 536 29.48 0.91 18.06
C GLU A 536 28.37 0.07 17.39
N THR A 537 28.57 -1.26 17.30
CA THR A 537 27.60 -2.18 16.71
C THR A 537 27.61 -3.57 17.38
N PHE A 538 26.54 -4.33 17.19
CA PHE A 538 26.44 -5.76 17.48
C PHE A 538 25.47 -6.43 16.50
N VAL A 539 25.25 -7.75 16.61
CA VAL A 539 24.37 -8.50 15.68
C VAL A 539 23.12 -9.00 16.39
N VAL A 540 21.95 -8.86 15.77
CA VAL A 540 20.66 -9.44 16.20
C VAL A 540 20.19 -10.35 15.07
N GLY A 541 20.17 -11.68 15.30
CA GLY A 541 19.96 -12.63 14.20
C GLY A 541 21.08 -12.55 13.16
N GLU A 542 20.75 -12.10 11.95
CA GLU A 542 21.71 -11.81 10.87
C GLU A 542 21.92 -10.29 10.63
N VAL A 543 21.20 -9.44 11.38
CA VAL A 543 21.18 -7.98 11.18
C VAL A 543 22.22 -7.30 12.06
N VAL A 544 22.93 -6.32 11.51
CA VAL A 544 23.84 -5.44 12.27
C VAL A 544 23.02 -4.31 12.92
N ALA A 545 23.10 -4.22 14.24
CA ALA A 545 22.49 -3.16 15.03
C ALA A 545 23.48 -2.08 15.42
N GLU A 546 23.06 -0.83 15.26
CA GLU A 546 23.83 0.37 15.61
C GLU A 546 23.53 0.77 17.06
N VAL A 547 24.57 0.90 17.87
CA VAL A 547 24.45 1.33 19.26
C VAL A 547 24.17 2.82 19.33
N ILE A 548 23.09 3.19 20.01
CA ILE A 548 22.70 4.59 20.24
C ILE A 548 22.85 5.01 21.70
N GLY A 549 22.92 4.05 22.63
CA GLY A 549 23.23 4.28 24.04
C GLY A 549 23.90 3.06 24.65
N TYR A 550 24.91 3.27 25.50
CA TYR A 550 25.63 2.17 26.12
C TYR A 550 26.12 2.53 27.53
N ASP A 551 25.77 1.68 28.49
CA ASP A 551 26.29 1.72 29.85
C ASP A 551 27.16 0.47 30.13
N PRO A 552 28.50 0.61 30.19
CA PRO A 552 29.41 -0.51 30.42
C PRO A 552 29.32 -1.10 31.83
N ASP A 553 28.83 -0.33 32.82
CA ASP A 553 28.78 -0.78 34.21
C ASP A 553 27.54 -1.65 34.47
N SER A 554 26.41 -1.32 33.84
CA SER A 554 25.18 -2.13 33.90
C SER A 554 25.08 -3.18 32.80
N GLY A 555 25.76 -2.98 31.67
CA GLY A 555 25.67 -3.82 30.48
C GLY A 555 24.44 -3.56 29.60
N LEU A 556 23.71 -2.46 29.85
CA LEU A 556 22.58 -2.03 29.02
C LEU A 556 23.08 -1.36 27.74
N VAL A 557 22.53 -1.79 26.62
CA VAL A 557 22.81 -1.25 25.28
C VAL A 557 21.48 -0.93 24.60
N GLU A 558 21.22 0.34 24.30
CA GLU A 558 20.13 0.73 23.41
C GLU A 558 20.65 0.78 21.99
N ALA A 559 19.93 0.16 21.07
CA ALA A 559 20.35 0.05 19.68
C ALA A 559 19.18 0.22 18.73
N ARG A 560 19.50 0.67 17.51
CA ARG A 560 18.56 0.75 16.40
C ARG A 560 19.01 -0.17 15.27
N PHE A 561 18.06 -0.84 14.62
CA PHE A 561 18.33 -1.73 13.49
C PHE A 561 17.08 -1.94 12.62
N ASP A 562 17.28 -2.50 11.44
CA ASP A 562 16.22 -2.89 10.51
C ASP A 562 15.92 -4.38 10.70
N ASP A 563 14.77 -4.70 11.28
CA ASP A 563 14.36 -6.08 11.53
C ASP A 563 13.53 -6.71 10.40
N SER A 564 13.28 -6.02 9.28
CA SER A 564 12.46 -6.53 8.17
C SER A 564 12.98 -7.82 7.54
N SER A 565 14.29 -8.07 7.65
CA SER A 565 14.93 -9.28 7.12
C SER A 565 14.99 -10.44 8.11
N LEU A 566 14.64 -10.21 9.38
CA LEU A 566 14.60 -11.27 10.38
C LEU A 566 13.30 -12.06 10.25
N ALA A 567 13.39 -13.39 10.08
CA ALA A 567 12.21 -14.25 10.16
C ALA A 567 11.65 -14.17 11.58
N GLY A 568 10.34 -14.11 11.79
CA GLY A 568 9.91 -13.81 13.14
C GLY A 568 10.14 -14.94 14.15
N GLY A 569 10.62 -14.57 15.34
CA GLY A 569 11.38 -15.41 16.25
C GLY A 569 11.94 -14.57 17.40
N GLU A 570 12.58 -15.23 18.37
CA GLU A 570 13.30 -14.59 19.46
C GLU A 570 14.79 -14.49 19.13
N TYR A 571 15.34 -13.28 19.13
CA TYR A 571 16.72 -13.00 18.75
C TYR A 571 17.55 -12.46 19.91
N VAL A 572 18.48 -13.27 20.42
CA VAL A 572 19.51 -12.77 21.34
C VAL A 572 20.59 -12.01 20.56
N ALA A 573 20.98 -10.84 21.08
CA ALA A 573 22.04 -10.04 20.50
C ALA A 573 23.42 -10.64 20.78
N ARG A 574 24.30 -10.55 19.78
CA ARG A 574 25.67 -11.06 19.80
C ARG A 574 26.66 -9.91 19.66
N LEU A 575 27.40 -9.64 20.72
CA LEU A 575 28.48 -8.66 20.75
C LEU A 575 29.84 -9.36 20.62
N ASN A 576 30.67 -8.91 19.68
CA ASN A 576 31.99 -9.47 19.36
C ASN A 576 31.99 -11.01 19.17
N GLY A 577 30.87 -11.56 18.68
CA GLY A 577 30.65 -13.00 18.47
C GLY A 577 30.65 -13.86 19.74
N SER A 578 30.78 -13.27 20.93
CA SER A 578 31.09 -14.00 22.17
C SER A 578 30.17 -13.65 23.34
N PHE A 579 29.72 -12.40 23.43
CA PHE A 579 28.80 -11.94 24.46
C PHE A 579 27.38 -12.03 23.95
N LEU A 580 26.51 -12.72 24.68
CA LEU A 580 25.08 -12.83 24.37
C LEU A 580 24.30 -11.90 25.29
N SER A 581 23.27 -11.23 24.76
CA SER A 581 22.30 -10.55 25.61
C SER A 581 21.48 -11.56 26.43
N THR A 582 21.05 -11.16 27.63
CA THR A 582 20.21 -11.95 28.52
C THR A 582 18.73 -11.83 28.19
N ASN A 583 18.33 -10.78 27.48
CA ASN A 583 17.01 -10.62 26.88
C ASN A 583 17.09 -10.79 25.36
N ALA A 584 15.98 -11.20 24.76
CA ALA A 584 15.84 -11.35 23.32
C ALA A 584 15.03 -10.20 22.74
N TYR A 585 15.30 -9.91 21.47
CA TYR A 585 14.46 -9.10 20.61
C TYR A 585 13.46 -10.00 19.89
N SER A 586 12.19 -9.78 20.14
CA SER A 586 11.11 -10.49 19.45
C SER A 586 10.84 -9.81 18.11
N VAL A 587 11.12 -10.52 17.02
CA VAL A 587 10.57 -10.16 15.71
C VAL A 587 9.26 -10.91 15.60
N PRO A 588 8.12 -10.25 15.37
CA PRO A 588 6.85 -10.93 15.17
C PRO A 588 6.99 -12.01 14.08
N GLY A 589 6.84 -13.27 14.48
CA GLY A 589 6.71 -14.44 13.59
C GLY A 589 5.53 -14.30 12.66
N ALA A 590 5.54 -15.07 11.58
CA ALA A 590 4.30 -15.66 11.12
C ALA A 590 3.59 -16.24 12.36
N ASN A 591 2.46 -15.63 12.73
CA ASN A 591 1.73 -16.04 13.92
C ASN A 591 1.04 -17.38 13.64
N ASN A 592 0.93 -18.21 14.67
CA ASN A 592 0.15 -19.43 14.61
C ASN A 592 -1.34 -19.09 14.55
N VAL A 593 -2.14 -19.97 13.95
CA VAL A 593 -3.59 -19.86 13.93
C VAL A 593 -4.20 -21.09 14.58
N LEU A 594 -4.89 -20.90 15.71
CA LEU A 594 -5.64 -21.94 16.40
C LEU A 594 -7.13 -21.67 16.27
N LEU A 595 -7.82 -22.50 15.49
CA LEU A 595 -9.26 -22.42 15.32
C LEU A 595 -9.95 -23.47 16.21
N LEU A 596 -10.70 -23.01 17.21
CA LEU A 596 -11.48 -23.85 18.13
C LEU A 596 -12.96 -23.86 17.73
N ILE A 597 -13.44 -25.00 17.25
CA ILE A 597 -14.81 -25.21 16.80
C ILE A 597 -15.51 -26.17 17.76
N LEU A 598 -16.48 -25.66 18.51
CA LEU A 598 -17.27 -26.42 19.47
C LEU A 598 -18.57 -26.90 18.81
N ASP A 599 -18.88 -28.19 18.95
CA ASP A 599 -20.04 -28.83 18.33
C ASP A 599 -21.30 -28.52 19.14
N ASP A 600 -22.38 -28.02 18.53
CA ASP A 600 -23.66 -27.83 19.21
C ASP A 600 -23.66 -26.79 20.36
N TRP A 601 -22.76 -25.81 20.32
CA TRP A 601 -22.64 -24.75 21.32
C TRP A 601 -23.25 -23.41 20.86
N GLY A 602 -24.47 -23.11 21.31
CA GLY A 602 -25.14 -21.83 21.07
C GLY A 602 -24.90 -20.77 22.16
N ILE A 603 -25.32 -19.53 21.86
CA ILE A 603 -25.16 -18.36 22.75
C ILE A 603 -25.84 -18.53 24.12
N ASP A 604 -26.87 -19.38 24.21
CA ASP A 604 -27.67 -19.61 25.40
C ASP A 604 -26.93 -20.35 26.52
N ALA A 605 -25.96 -21.20 26.16
CA ALA A 605 -25.16 -21.97 27.12
C ALA A 605 -23.84 -21.27 27.52
N SER A 606 -23.49 -20.19 26.85
CA SER A 606 -22.22 -19.48 27.04
C SER A 606 -22.34 -18.37 28.09
N GLU A 607 -21.47 -18.39 29.11
CA GLU A 607 -21.38 -17.30 30.10
C GLU A 607 -20.90 -15.96 29.51
N LEU A 608 -20.39 -15.97 28.27
CA LEU A 608 -19.94 -14.77 27.56
C LEU A 608 -21.09 -14.03 26.85
N TYR A 609 -22.18 -14.74 26.56
CA TYR A 609 -23.32 -14.23 25.80
C TYR A 609 -24.63 -14.23 26.61
N ASN A 610 -24.68 -14.98 27.70
CA ASN A 610 -25.86 -15.13 28.53
C ASN A 610 -25.54 -14.92 30.02
N ALA A 611 -26.57 -14.56 30.79
CA ALA A 611 -26.44 -14.23 32.21
C ALA A 611 -27.28 -15.19 33.08
N PRO A 612 -26.88 -15.43 34.35
CA PRO A 612 -27.66 -16.24 35.27
C PRO A 612 -29.09 -15.71 35.44
N ALA A 613 -30.08 -16.56 35.15
CA ALA A 613 -31.50 -16.26 35.28
C ALA A 613 -32.29 -17.53 35.67
N PRO A 614 -33.53 -17.41 36.17
CA PRO A 614 -34.34 -18.59 36.51
C PRO A 614 -34.50 -19.54 35.30
N GLY A 615 -33.99 -20.77 35.44
CA GLY A 615 -34.06 -21.80 34.40
C GLY A 615 -32.89 -21.82 33.40
N VAL A 616 -31.93 -20.88 33.51
CA VAL A 616 -30.70 -20.85 32.71
C VAL A 616 -29.57 -21.52 33.50
N GLN A 617 -28.93 -22.52 32.90
CA GLN A 617 -27.72 -23.17 33.44
C GLN A 617 -26.52 -22.77 32.58
N LEU A 618 -25.52 -22.11 33.14
CA LEU A 618 -24.29 -21.73 32.43
C LEU A 618 -23.15 -22.65 32.85
N ALA A 619 -22.36 -23.09 31.88
CA ALA A 619 -21.15 -23.85 32.14
C ALA A 619 -20.06 -22.92 32.70
N ASN A 620 -19.32 -23.36 33.72
CA ASN A 620 -18.13 -22.66 34.20
C ASN A 620 -16.96 -22.94 33.24
N MET A 621 -16.64 -21.99 32.37
CA MET A 621 -15.62 -22.13 31.31
C MET A 621 -14.47 -21.13 31.51
N PRO A 622 -13.69 -21.27 32.62
CA PRO A 622 -12.68 -20.29 32.99
C PRO A 622 -11.58 -20.10 31.95
N ASN A 623 -11.23 -21.13 31.17
CA ASN A 623 -10.11 -21.04 30.22
C ASN A 623 -10.49 -20.21 29.00
N LEU A 624 -11.65 -20.46 28.40
CA LEU A 624 -12.18 -19.62 27.32
C LEU A 624 -12.46 -18.19 27.80
N ARG A 625 -13.02 -18.01 29.00
CA ARG A 625 -13.25 -16.69 29.58
C ARG A 625 -11.96 -15.88 29.74
N GLN A 626 -10.85 -16.52 30.14
CA GLN A 626 -9.56 -15.86 30.33
C GLN A 626 -8.89 -15.38 29.04
N LEU A 627 -9.29 -15.91 27.87
CA LEU A 627 -8.84 -15.37 26.57
C LEU A 627 -9.34 -13.95 26.34
N LEU A 628 -10.48 -13.57 26.95
CA LEU A 628 -11.12 -12.27 26.77
C LEU A 628 -11.00 -11.35 27.98
N PHE A 629 -11.00 -11.90 29.20
CA PHE A 629 -11.02 -11.13 30.45
C PHE A 629 -9.82 -11.46 31.33
N SER A 630 -8.90 -10.51 31.48
CA SER A 630 -7.75 -10.62 32.39
C SER A 630 -8.15 -10.78 33.86
N SER A 631 -9.33 -10.26 34.23
CA SER A 631 -9.90 -10.38 35.59
C SER A 631 -10.32 -11.81 35.95
N GLY A 632 -10.45 -12.69 34.95
CA GLY A 632 -11.03 -14.03 35.13
C GLY A 632 -12.53 -14.02 35.44
N THR A 633 -13.21 -12.88 35.32
CA THR A 633 -14.66 -12.73 35.57
C THR A 633 -15.32 -12.00 34.41
N VAL A 634 -16.53 -12.42 34.03
CA VAL A 634 -17.33 -11.71 33.02
C VAL A 634 -17.88 -10.44 33.65
N GLY A 635 -17.26 -9.30 33.35
CA GLY A 635 -17.66 -7.99 33.87
C GLY A 635 -16.96 -6.85 33.14
N GLY A 636 -17.74 -5.89 32.63
CA GLY A 636 -17.22 -4.83 31.75
C GLY A 636 -16.94 -5.32 30.33
N ASN A 637 -16.15 -4.57 29.57
CA ASN A 637 -15.73 -4.97 28.22
C ASN A 637 -14.51 -5.91 28.30
N PRO A 638 -14.39 -6.90 27.38
CA PRO A 638 -13.17 -7.68 27.20
C PRO A 638 -11.92 -6.80 27.05
N ASP A 639 -10.81 -7.22 27.65
CA ASP A 639 -9.54 -6.47 27.66
C ASP A 639 -8.35 -7.28 27.09
N ARG A 640 -8.57 -8.53 26.68
CA ARG A 640 -7.54 -9.41 26.08
C ARG A 640 -7.86 -9.90 24.67
N GLY A 641 -9.06 -9.63 24.17
CA GLY A 641 -9.48 -10.03 22.83
C GLY A 641 -10.79 -9.35 22.41
N LEU A 642 -11.35 -9.78 21.29
CA LEU A 642 -12.52 -9.21 20.67
C LEU A 642 -13.66 -10.23 20.65
N LEU A 643 -14.78 -9.87 21.29
CA LEU A 643 -16.02 -10.64 21.30
C LEU A 643 -17.00 -10.05 20.28
N PHE A 644 -17.53 -10.88 19.38
CA PHE A 644 -18.53 -10.47 18.41
C PHE A 644 -19.93 -10.78 18.95
N THR A 645 -20.80 -9.78 19.08
CA THR A 645 -22.20 -9.98 19.55
C THR A 645 -23.12 -10.49 18.45
N ARG A 646 -22.62 -10.59 17.22
CA ARG A 646 -23.34 -10.91 16.00
C ARG A 646 -22.53 -11.89 15.13
N GLY A 647 -22.24 -13.06 15.72
CA GLY A 647 -21.47 -14.13 15.08
C GLY A 647 -22.34 -15.27 14.59
N TYR A 648 -22.19 -15.67 13.33
CA TYR A 648 -23.13 -16.56 12.65
C TYR A 648 -22.49 -17.78 12.01
N SER A 649 -23.16 -18.92 12.13
CA SER A 649 -22.84 -20.20 11.48
C SER A 649 -23.95 -20.64 10.52
N GLN A 650 -23.77 -21.79 9.86
CA GLN A 650 -24.89 -22.50 9.24
C GLN A 650 -25.73 -23.19 10.34
N PRO A 651 -27.00 -23.55 10.07
CA PRO A 651 -27.89 -24.12 11.09
C PRO A 651 -27.54 -25.56 11.50
N ILE A 652 -26.60 -26.22 10.81
CA ILE A 652 -26.18 -27.60 11.10
C ILE A 652 -24.72 -27.85 10.69
N CYS A 653 -24.07 -28.78 11.39
CA CYS A 653 -22.63 -29.05 11.36
C CYS A 653 -21.96 -29.21 9.98
N SER A 654 -22.37 -30.14 9.10
CA SER A 654 -21.66 -30.38 7.81
C SER A 654 -21.63 -29.15 6.90
N PRO A 655 -22.77 -28.45 6.68
CA PRO A 655 -22.78 -27.14 6.00
C PRO A 655 -21.80 -26.14 6.60
N THR A 656 -21.80 -25.93 7.93
CA THR A 656 -20.87 -24.98 8.58
C THR A 656 -19.42 -25.32 8.27
N ARG A 657 -19.04 -26.59 8.39
CA ARG A 657 -17.66 -27.04 8.20
C ARG A 657 -17.22 -26.90 6.74
N ALA A 658 -18.10 -27.19 5.79
CA ALA A 658 -17.85 -26.97 4.37
C ALA A 658 -17.70 -25.47 4.06
N THR A 659 -18.62 -24.63 4.52
CA THR A 659 -18.59 -23.17 4.31
C THR A 659 -17.33 -22.53 4.89
N LEU A 660 -16.90 -22.96 6.07
CA LEU A 660 -15.67 -22.46 6.71
C LEU A 660 -14.42 -22.84 5.89
N LEU A 661 -14.36 -24.08 5.38
CA LEU A 661 -13.20 -24.56 4.61
C LEU A 661 -13.04 -23.87 3.26
N THR A 662 -14.13 -23.39 2.64
CA THR A 662 -14.16 -22.92 1.25
C THR A 662 -14.47 -21.43 1.10
N GLY A 663 -14.99 -20.78 2.15
CA GLY A 663 -15.50 -19.41 2.07
C GLY A 663 -16.76 -19.26 1.21
N ARG A 664 -17.42 -20.37 0.89
CA ARG A 664 -18.56 -20.47 -0.03
C ARG A 664 -19.81 -20.94 0.71
N GLN A 665 -20.97 -20.47 0.27
CA GLN A 665 -22.26 -20.80 0.88
C GLN A 665 -22.76 -22.16 0.41
N THR A 666 -23.76 -22.70 1.12
CA THR A 666 -24.22 -24.07 0.92
C THR A 666 -24.81 -24.32 -0.46
N TYR A 667 -25.46 -23.31 -1.05
CA TYR A 667 -25.96 -23.37 -2.44
C TYR A 667 -24.83 -23.47 -3.47
N GLN A 668 -23.63 -22.97 -3.16
CA GLN A 668 -22.49 -22.94 -4.08
C GLN A 668 -21.72 -24.27 -4.07
N HIS A 669 -21.46 -24.83 -2.88
CA HIS A 669 -20.69 -26.07 -2.72
C HIS A 669 -21.55 -27.34 -2.58
N GLY A 670 -22.88 -27.21 -2.49
CA GLY A 670 -23.84 -28.32 -2.50
C GLY A 670 -23.94 -29.14 -1.20
N VAL A 671 -23.24 -28.75 -0.12
CA VAL A 671 -23.29 -29.45 1.18
C VAL A 671 -24.35 -28.76 2.05
N GLY A 672 -25.62 -29.15 1.89
CA GLY A 672 -26.76 -28.53 2.60
C GLY A 672 -27.24 -29.24 3.87
N ASN A 673 -26.78 -30.47 4.13
CA ASN A 673 -27.26 -31.32 5.24
C ASN A 673 -26.25 -32.46 5.56
N PRO A 674 -26.20 -33.06 6.76
CA PRO A 674 -25.24 -34.11 7.10
C PRO A 674 -25.74 -35.50 6.65
N ASN A 675 -25.96 -35.68 5.35
CA ASN A 675 -26.28 -36.99 4.76
C ASN A 675 -25.05 -37.57 4.03
N PRO A 676 -25.01 -38.89 3.75
CA PRO A 676 -23.87 -39.51 3.08
C PRO A 676 -23.62 -39.01 1.65
N ASP A 677 -24.61 -38.39 1.00
CA ASP A 677 -24.54 -37.93 -0.39
C ASP A 677 -23.98 -36.49 -0.50
N ASN A 678 -23.97 -35.73 0.60
CA ASN A 678 -23.43 -34.37 0.68
C ASN A 678 -21.95 -34.37 1.06
N VAL A 679 -21.13 -34.93 0.16
CA VAL A 679 -19.67 -34.95 0.26
C VAL A 679 -19.12 -33.58 -0.13
N LEU A 680 -18.07 -33.09 0.56
CA LEU A 680 -17.33 -31.91 0.09
C LEU A 680 -16.78 -32.20 -1.32
N PRO A 681 -17.20 -31.47 -2.37
CA PRO A 681 -16.79 -31.76 -3.74
C PRO A 681 -15.29 -31.57 -3.91
N ALA A 682 -14.64 -32.49 -4.65
CA ALA A 682 -13.21 -32.37 -4.98
C ALA A 682 -12.87 -31.19 -5.91
N SER A 683 -13.88 -30.49 -6.43
CA SER A 683 -13.73 -29.26 -7.20
C SER A 683 -13.67 -28.00 -6.35
N GLU A 684 -14.01 -28.09 -5.06
CA GLU A 684 -13.90 -26.96 -4.14
C GLU A 684 -12.43 -26.74 -3.76
N THR A 685 -12.05 -25.48 -3.59
CA THR A 685 -10.73 -25.09 -3.09
C THR A 685 -10.83 -24.81 -1.60
N THR A 686 -10.01 -25.48 -0.79
CA THR A 686 -10.00 -25.29 0.66
C THR A 686 -8.80 -24.46 1.14
N PHE A 687 -8.95 -23.75 2.27
CA PHE A 687 -7.84 -22.94 2.78
C PHE A 687 -6.56 -23.75 3.10
N PRO A 688 -6.61 -25.03 3.56
CA PRO A 688 -5.40 -25.82 3.76
C PRO A 688 -4.64 -26.11 2.46
N GLU A 689 -5.36 -26.32 1.34
CA GLU A 689 -4.74 -26.50 0.03
C GLU A 689 -4.06 -25.22 -0.43
N VAL A 690 -4.73 -24.07 -0.26
CA VAL A 690 -4.17 -22.76 -0.60
C VAL A 690 -2.91 -22.47 0.24
N ILE A 691 -2.94 -22.72 1.55
CA ILE A 691 -1.79 -22.50 2.43
C ILE A 691 -0.64 -23.46 2.07
N SER A 692 -0.93 -24.72 1.78
CA SER A 692 0.09 -25.69 1.33
C SER A 692 0.80 -25.22 0.05
N GLU A 693 0.08 -24.56 -0.86
CA GLU A 693 0.65 -24.01 -2.10
C GLU A 693 1.40 -22.69 -1.87
N ARG A 694 0.81 -21.76 -1.10
CA ARG A 694 1.23 -20.35 -1.06
C ARG A 694 2.00 -19.96 0.20
N ALA A 695 1.86 -20.70 1.29
CA ALA A 695 2.59 -20.51 2.55
C ALA A 695 3.08 -21.87 3.12
N PRO A 696 3.90 -22.62 2.36
CA PRO A 696 4.33 -23.98 2.69
C PRO A 696 5.17 -24.10 3.98
N GLN A 697 5.59 -22.97 4.57
CA GLN A 697 6.23 -22.92 5.88
C GLN A 697 5.28 -23.21 7.05
N TYR A 698 3.96 -23.17 6.82
CA TYR A 698 2.97 -23.47 7.86
C TYR A 698 2.74 -24.98 8.00
N GLY A 699 2.94 -25.50 9.21
CA GLY A 699 2.45 -26.81 9.59
C GLY A 699 0.92 -26.82 9.65
N LEU A 700 0.27 -27.76 8.95
CA LEU A 700 -1.20 -27.85 8.89
C LEU A 700 -1.70 -29.12 9.57
N ALA A 701 -2.66 -28.98 10.48
CA ALA A 701 -3.28 -30.12 11.14
C ALA A 701 -4.77 -29.90 11.49
N SER A 702 -5.54 -30.99 11.45
CA SER A 702 -6.95 -31.00 11.88
C SER A 702 -7.22 -32.12 12.89
N PHE A 703 -7.83 -31.80 14.02
CA PHE A 703 -8.12 -32.76 15.08
C PHE A 703 -9.62 -32.80 15.40
N GLY A 704 -10.16 -34.02 15.49
CA GLY A 704 -11.54 -34.29 15.88
C GLY A 704 -12.50 -34.63 14.73
N LYS A 705 -13.68 -34.01 14.73
CA LYS A 705 -14.79 -34.29 13.82
C LYS A 705 -14.58 -33.66 12.45
N TRP A 706 -14.53 -34.51 11.42
CA TRP A 706 -14.48 -34.09 10.00
C TRP A 706 -15.88 -33.83 9.43
N HIS A 707 -16.71 -34.86 9.34
CA HIS A 707 -18.13 -34.80 8.96
C HIS A 707 -18.48 -34.27 7.55
N LEU A 708 -17.66 -34.60 6.53
CA LEU A 708 -17.88 -34.24 5.13
C LEU A 708 -17.87 -35.45 4.16
N ALA A 709 -18.39 -36.59 4.64
CA ALA A 709 -18.81 -37.79 3.89
C ALA A 709 -17.85 -38.40 2.83
N SER A 710 -16.52 -38.21 2.96
CA SER A 710 -15.52 -38.57 1.94
C SER A 710 -14.66 -39.81 2.25
N GLY A 711 -15.09 -40.64 3.21
CA GLY A 711 -14.35 -41.82 3.66
C GLY A 711 -13.00 -41.48 4.32
N ASN A 712 -12.15 -42.49 4.52
CA ASN A 712 -10.91 -42.35 5.31
C ASN A 712 -9.87 -41.38 4.72
N SER A 713 -9.90 -41.16 3.41
CA SER A 713 -9.00 -40.21 2.73
C SER A 713 -9.57 -38.79 2.67
N GLY A 714 -10.82 -38.57 3.06
CA GLY A 714 -11.51 -37.30 2.94
C GLY A 714 -10.75 -36.08 3.47
N PRO A 715 -10.31 -36.09 4.75
CA PRO A 715 -9.57 -34.96 5.32
C PRO A 715 -8.33 -34.58 4.50
N LEU A 716 -7.65 -35.56 3.90
CA LEU A 716 -6.47 -35.33 3.07
C LEU A 716 -6.83 -34.89 1.64
N VAL A 717 -7.73 -35.63 0.96
CA VAL A 717 -7.96 -35.51 -0.49
C VAL A 717 -8.89 -34.36 -0.84
N THR A 718 -9.92 -34.11 -0.03
CA THR A 718 -10.88 -33.01 -0.27
C THR A 718 -10.74 -31.89 0.75
N GLY A 719 -10.11 -32.15 1.90
CA GLY A 719 -9.87 -31.15 2.93
C GLY A 719 -8.48 -30.53 2.93
N GLY A 720 -7.53 -31.09 2.16
CA GLY A 720 -6.16 -30.60 2.09
C GLY A 720 -5.31 -30.79 3.36
N TRP A 721 -5.77 -31.55 4.35
CA TRP A 721 -5.06 -31.68 5.63
C TRP A 721 -3.94 -32.73 5.55
N PRO A 722 -2.65 -32.33 5.60
CA PRO A 722 -1.55 -33.28 5.61
C PRO A 722 -1.46 -34.05 6.92
N ASN A 723 -1.98 -33.49 8.02
CA ASN A 723 -2.09 -34.15 9.31
C ASN A 723 -3.54 -34.11 9.80
N PHE A 724 -4.08 -35.27 10.19
CA PHE A 724 -5.42 -35.37 10.73
C PHE A 724 -5.50 -36.47 11.79
N SER A 725 -6.24 -36.25 12.88
CA SER A 725 -6.58 -37.33 13.81
C SER A 725 -7.98 -37.12 14.40
N GLY A 726 -8.88 -38.09 14.22
CA GLY A 726 -10.22 -38.00 14.79
C GLY A 726 -11.27 -38.90 14.13
N THR A 727 -12.50 -38.39 14.03
CA THR A 727 -13.68 -39.14 13.55
C THR A 727 -14.22 -38.56 12.25
N LEU A 728 -14.62 -39.45 11.34
CA LEU A 728 -15.22 -39.05 10.06
C LEU A 728 -16.73 -38.80 10.13
N GLN A 729 -17.40 -39.40 11.12
CA GLN A 729 -18.85 -39.33 11.31
C GLN A 729 -19.27 -38.08 12.10
N GLY A 730 -20.56 -37.76 12.04
CA GLY A 730 -21.15 -36.58 12.67
C GLY A 730 -21.22 -36.58 14.18
N GLY A 731 -21.08 -37.74 14.80
CA GLY A 731 -21.04 -37.88 16.25
C GLY A 731 -20.35 -39.18 16.61
N VAL A 732 -19.98 -39.30 17.88
CA VAL A 732 -19.52 -40.56 18.47
C VAL A 732 -20.70 -41.28 19.09
N GLN A 733 -20.74 -42.61 19.01
CA GLN A 733 -21.80 -43.39 19.68
C GLN A 733 -21.65 -43.36 21.21
N ASP A 734 -20.41 -43.23 21.67
CA ASP A 734 -20.02 -43.01 23.07
C ASP A 734 -18.62 -42.36 23.04
N TYR A 735 -18.38 -41.33 23.85
CA TYR A 735 -17.08 -40.64 23.89
C TYR A 735 -15.92 -41.54 24.35
N ASN A 736 -16.19 -42.71 24.93
CA ASN A 736 -15.19 -43.71 25.30
C ASN A 736 -15.14 -44.91 24.35
N VAL A 737 -16.07 -45.00 23.38
CA VAL A 737 -16.17 -46.11 22.43
C VAL A 737 -16.33 -45.57 21.02
N TRP A 738 -15.20 -45.30 20.38
CA TRP A 738 -15.14 -44.76 19.02
C TRP A 738 -13.89 -45.27 18.28
N ASN A 739 -13.85 -45.04 16.97
CA ASN A 739 -12.72 -45.41 16.10
C ASN A 739 -11.99 -44.16 15.64
N ARG A 740 -10.67 -44.15 15.78
CA ARG A 740 -9.77 -43.06 15.36
C ARG A 740 -9.24 -43.34 13.96
N VAL A 741 -9.35 -42.35 13.08
CA VAL A 741 -8.61 -42.28 11.82
C VAL A 741 -7.45 -41.32 12.01
N LYS A 742 -6.26 -41.68 11.53
CA LYS A 742 -5.05 -40.85 11.61
C LYS A 742 -4.35 -40.75 10.26
N ILE A 743 -4.01 -39.53 9.88
CA ILE A 743 -3.19 -39.14 8.75
C ILE A 743 -1.98 -38.38 9.31
N GLU A 744 -0.78 -38.78 8.90
CA GLU A 744 0.47 -38.11 9.24
C GLU A 744 1.25 -37.85 7.96
N ASN A 745 1.66 -36.60 7.73
CA ASN A 745 2.47 -36.18 6.59
C ASN A 745 1.93 -36.67 5.23
N GLY A 746 0.61 -36.55 5.03
CA GLY A 746 -0.07 -36.94 3.79
C GLY A 746 -0.29 -38.45 3.64
N VAL A 747 -0.08 -39.25 4.69
CA VAL A 747 -0.25 -40.72 4.65
C VAL A 747 -1.26 -41.16 5.69
N ILE A 748 -2.26 -41.96 5.28
CA ILE A 748 -3.19 -42.61 6.21
C ILE A 748 -2.42 -43.70 6.99
N VAL A 749 -2.08 -43.41 8.24
CA VAL A 749 -1.34 -44.32 9.13
C VAL A 749 -2.26 -45.17 10.00
N ASP A 750 -3.51 -44.72 10.22
CA ASP A 750 -4.55 -45.47 10.91
C ASP A 750 -5.90 -45.29 10.18
N PRO A 751 -6.41 -46.32 9.48
CA PRO A 751 -7.67 -46.22 8.74
C PRO A 751 -8.91 -46.44 9.64
N GLY A 752 -8.78 -46.54 10.97
CA GLY A 752 -9.92 -46.70 11.87
C GLY A 752 -9.70 -47.73 12.97
N THR A 753 -8.87 -47.41 13.96
CA THR A 753 -8.62 -48.28 15.12
C THR A 753 -9.50 -47.89 16.30
N SER A 754 -10.07 -48.87 16.99
CA SER A 754 -10.86 -48.63 18.21
C SER A 754 -10.01 -48.00 19.32
N ILE A 755 -10.50 -46.91 19.92
CA ILE A 755 -9.77 -46.19 20.97
C ILE A 755 -9.48 -47.08 22.19
N ALA A 756 -10.37 -48.01 22.51
CA ALA A 756 -10.19 -48.97 23.60
C ALA A 756 -8.96 -49.87 23.38
N SER A 757 -8.65 -50.19 22.12
CA SER A 757 -7.45 -50.97 21.77
C SER A 757 -6.19 -50.13 21.88
N LEU A 758 -6.24 -48.85 21.52
CA LEU A 758 -5.11 -47.91 21.62
C LEU A 758 -4.77 -47.60 23.09
N VAL A 759 -5.78 -47.42 23.95
CA VAL A 759 -5.59 -47.28 25.40
C VAL A 759 -4.99 -48.56 26.00
N ALA A 760 -5.49 -49.74 25.61
CA ALA A 760 -4.94 -51.02 26.07
C ALA A 760 -3.49 -51.24 25.62
N ALA A 761 -3.10 -50.67 24.47
CA ALA A 761 -1.73 -50.66 23.97
C ALA A 761 -0.82 -49.60 24.63
N GLY A 762 -1.37 -48.75 25.51
CA GLY A 762 -0.64 -47.69 26.20
C GLY A 762 -0.42 -46.41 25.38
N SER A 763 -1.10 -46.25 24.23
CA SER A 763 -1.00 -45.06 23.39
C SER A 763 -1.66 -43.83 24.01
N TYR A 764 -2.69 -44.02 24.84
CA TYR A 764 -3.39 -42.94 25.54
C TYR A 764 -3.73 -43.33 26.97
N SER A 765 -3.81 -42.31 27.84
CA SER A 765 -4.19 -42.47 29.25
C SER A 765 -5.71 -42.55 29.47
N SER A 766 -6.50 -42.02 28.53
CA SER A 766 -7.95 -41.95 28.59
C SER A 766 -8.57 -42.31 27.22
N PRO A 767 -9.67 -43.08 27.16
CA PRO A 767 -10.40 -43.31 25.92
C PRO A 767 -11.32 -42.14 25.52
N TYR A 768 -11.47 -41.13 26.40
CA TYR A 768 -12.39 -40.01 26.20
C TYR A 768 -11.99 -39.17 24.98
N ALA A 769 -12.91 -39.03 24.01
CA ALA A 769 -12.62 -38.44 22.70
C ALA A 769 -11.99 -37.04 22.79
N THR A 770 -12.49 -36.17 23.67
CA THR A 770 -11.94 -34.81 23.86
C THR A 770 -10.49 -34.84 24.34
N SER A 771 -10.15 -35.72 25.29
CA SER A 771 -8.78 -35.84 25.79
C SER A 771 -7.82 -36.32 24.70
N VAL A 772 -8.25 -37.29 23.89
CA VAL A 772 -7.44 -37.83 22.78
C VAL A 772 -7.22 -36.77 21.70
N GLN A 773 -8.22 -35.94 21.40
CA GLN A 773 -8.08 -34.84 20.43
C GLN A 773 -7.05 -33.81 20.89
N VAL A 774 -7.07 -33.45 22.17
CA VAL A 774 -6.08 -32.51 22.72
C VAL A 774 -4.71 -33.17 22.85
N ASP A 775 -4.60 -34.46 23.17
CA ASP A 775 -3.32 -35.18 23.18
C ASP A 775 -2.62 -35.12 21.80
N GLU A 776 -3.37 -35.34 20.72
CA GLU A 776 -2.85 -35.28 19.35
C GLU A 776 -2.45 -33.86 18.94
N ALA A 777 -3.25 -32.86 19.31
CA ALA A 777 -2.93 -31.46 19.03
C ALA A 777 -1.68 -30.99 19.78
N VAL A 778 -1.55 -31.32 21.07
CA VAL A 778 -0.38 -30.98 21.88
C VAL A 778 0.87 -31.63 21.31
N ALA A 779 0.81 -32.92 20.94
CA ALA A 779 1.93 -33.62 20.32
C ALA A 779 2.38 -32.92 19.02
N PHE A 780 1.44 -32.54 18.15
CA PHE A 780 1.76 -31.82 16.93
C PHE A 780 2.39 -30.44 17.19
N ILE A 781 1.88 -29.68 18.14
CA ILE A 781 2.41 -28.35 18.52
C ILE A 781 3.84 -28.48 19.06
N GLU A 782 4.10 -29.46 19.92
CA GLU A 782 5.44 -29.72 20.46
C GLU A 782 6.44 -30.08 19.34
N GLU A 783 5.99 -30.77 18.29
CA GLU A 783 6.82 -31.11 17.12
C GLU A 783 7.15 -29.92 16.21
N GLN A 784 6.37 -28.83 16.23
CA GLN A 784 6.63 -27.67 15.36
C GLN A 784 7.80 -26.79 15.86
N GLU A 785 8.19 -26.92 17.13
CA GLU A 785 9.18 -26.04 17.78
C GLU A 785 8.87 -24.53 17.60
N ASN A 786 9.56 -23.87 16.66
CA ASN A 786 9.38 -22.44 16.34
C ASN A 786 8.68 -22.21 14.98
N ASP A 787 8.44 -23.27 14.21
CA ASP A 787 7.78 -23.18 12.91
C ASP A 787 6.30 -22.83 13.08
N PRO A 788 5.75 -21.96 12.20
CA PRO A 788 4.38 -21.51 12.33
C PRO A 788 3.39 -22.62 11.94
N TRP A 789 2.20 -22.61 12.51
CA TRP A 789 1.19 -23.63 12.22
C TRP A 789 -0.24 -23.11 12.19
N VAL A 790 -1.10 -23.85 11.48
CA VAL A 790 -2.55 -23.69 11.50
C VAL A 790 -3.20 -24.99 11.98
N ILE A 791 -3.98 -24.89 13.06
CA ILE A 791 -4.70 -26.01 13.63
C ILE A 791 -6.21 -25.77 13.58
N TRP A 792 -6.92 -26.71 12.98
CA TRP A 792 -8.36 -26.86 13.07
C TRP A 792 -8.71 -27.83 14.21
N MET A 793 -9.26 -27.33 15.32
CA MET A 793 -9.81 -28.15 16.40
C MET A 793 -11.33 -28.28 16.26
N GLY A 794 -11.77 -29.32 15.57
CA GLY A 794 -13.20 -29.63 15.42
C GLY A 794 -13.65 -30.57 16.52
N PHE A 795 -13.95 -30.08 17.72
CA PHE A 795 -14.35 -30.96 18.82
C PHE A 795 -15.63 -31.75 18.49
N ASN A 796 -15.76 -32.95 19.05
CA ASN A 796 -17.03 -33.68 19.06
C ASN A 796 -17.93 -33.20 20.21
N ALA A 797 -17.33 -32.80 21.34
CA ALA A 797 -18.05 -32.28 22.48
C ALA A 797 -18.61 -30.87 22.17
N PRO A 798 -19.78 -30.53 22.73
CA PRO A 798 -20.70 -31.34 23.54
C PRO A 798 -21.83 -32.11 22.80
N HIS A 799 -21.70 -32.46 21.51
CA HIS A 799 -22.75 -33.16 20.73
C HIS A 799 -23.30 -34.41 21.43
N ASP A 800 -24.57 -34.74 21.19
CA ASP A 800 -25.21 -35.94 21.74
C ASP A 800 -24.48 -37.23 21.30
N PRO A 801 -24.44 -38.29 22.14
CA PRO A 801 -25.23 -38.50 23.36
C PRO A 801 -24.73 -37.73 24.60
N PHE A 802 -25.66 -37.13 25.34
CA PHE A 802 -25.35 -36.39 26.58
C PHE A 802 -25.11 -37.34 27.75
N HIS A 803 -23.87 -37.44 28.20
CA HIS A 803 -23.46 -38.34 29.28
C HIS A 803 -22.43 -37.70 30.21
N ASP A 804 -22.12 -38.37 31.32
CA ASP A 804 -21.20 -37.85 32.33
C ASP A 804 -19.74 -37.89 31.82
N PRO A 805 -19.07 -36.73 31.71
CA PRO A 805 -17.64 -36.69 31.39
C PRO A 805 -16.78 -37.20 32.57
N PRO A 806 -15.49 -37.54 32.34
CA PRO A 806 -14.59 -37.99 33.39
C PRO A 806 -14.51 -37.00 34.57
N ALA A 807 -14.57 -37.50 35.81
CA ALA A 807 -14.52 -36.65 37.01
C ALA A 807 -13.21 -35.85 37.15
N ALA A 808 -12.12 -36.31 36.52
CA ALA A 808 -10.83 -35.63 36.51
C ALA A 808 -10.80 -34.36 35.66
N LEU A 809 -11.79 -34.17 34.77
CA LEU A 809 -11.92 -32.98 33.92
C LEU A 809 -12.88 -31.94 34.50
N ALA A 810 -13.35 -32.13 35.75
CA ALA A 810 -14.16 -31.12 36.41
C ALA A 810 -13.31 -29.87 36.70
N PRO A 811 -13.87 -28.65 36.53
CA PRO A 811 -13.17 -27.42 36.86
C PRO A 811 -12.89 -27.33 38.37
N GLU A 812 -12.06 -26.36 38.79
CA GLU A 812 -11.80 -26.13 40.21
C GLU A 812 -13.13 -25.87 40.96
N GLY A 813 -13.38 -26.65 42.01
CA GLY A 813 -14.66 -26.64 42.74
C GLY A 813 -15.65 -27.74 42.33
N GLY A 814 -15.35 -28.50 41.27
CA GLY A 814 -16.20 -29.57 40.74
C GLY A 814 -17.18 -29.08 39.67
N TYR A 815 -17.92 -30.02 39.09
CA TYR A 815 -18.96 -29.72 38.09
C TYR A 815 -20.09 -28.86 38.67
N SER A 816 -20.61 -27.92 37.88
CA SER A 816 -21.64 -26.98 38.34
C SER A 816 -23.02 -27.63 38.55
N THR A 817 -23.24 -28.81 37.97
CA THR A 817 -24.48 -29.57 38.09
C THR A 817 -24.22 -30.98 38.62
N SER A 818 -25.21 -31.55 39.31
CA SER A 818 -25.17 -32.94 39.81
C SER A 818 -26.43 -33.73 39.43
N GLY A 819 -27.28 -33.18 38.57
CA GLY A 819 -28.48 -33.83 38.08
C GLY A 819 -28.18 -34.82 36.95
N VAL A 820 -29.21 -35.58 36.55
CA VAL A 820 -29.10 -36.64 35.52
C VAL A 820 -29.89 -36.30 34.25
N SER A 821 -30.35 -35.05 34.10
CA SER A 821 -31.02 -34.63 32.87
C SER A 821 -30.00 -34.44 31.75
N SER A 822 -30.46 -34.49 30.49
CA SER A 822 -29.61 -34.20 29.33
C SER A 822 -28.92 -32.83 29.46
N LYS A 823 -29.62 -31.84 30.00
CA LYS A 823 -29.09 -30.49 30.23
C LYS A 823 -27.97 -30.49 31.28
N ASP A 824 -28.17 -31.21 32.39
CA ASP A 824 -27.12 -31.32 33.41
C ASP A 824 -25.86 -31.99 32.86
N SER A 825 -26.00 -33.03 32.03
CA SER A 825 -24.86 -33.69 31.37
C SER A 825 -24.20 -32.79 30.33
N TYR A 826 -24.97 -32.07 29.52
CA TYR A 826 -24.47 -31.12 28.52
C TYR A 826 -23.61 -30.01 29.15
N ILE A 827 -24.07 -29.41 30.27
CA ILE A 827 -23.28 -28.41 31.00
C ILE A 827 -21.97 -29.00 31.50
N ARG A 828 -21.98 -30.21 32.07
CA ARG A 828 -20.73 -30.87 32.51
C ARG A 828 -19.79 -31.18 31.36
N MET A 829 -20.32 -31.58 30.20
CA MET A 829 -19.51 -31.82 29.00
C MET A 829 -18.83 -30.54 28.50
N LEU A 830 -19.49 -29.38 28.55
CA LEU A 830 -18.89 -28.08 28.26
C LEU A 830 -17.77 -27.72 29.25
N GLU A 831 -17.97 -27.97 30.55
CA GLU A 831 -16.96 -27.72 31.58
C GLU A 831 -15.72 -28.65 31.43
N ALA A 832 -15.95 -29.91 31.07
CA ALA A 832 -14.88 -30.85 30.76
C ALA A 832 -14.10 -30.46 29.49
N LEU A 833 -14.82 -29.96 28.48
CA LEU A 833 -14.24 -29.43 27.25
C LEU A 833 -13.37 -28.19 27.51
N ASP A 834 -13.86 -27.23 28.31
CA ASP A 834 -13.07 -26.05 28.70
C ASP A 834 -11.78 -26.44 29.45
N THR A 835 -11.85 -27.46 30.31
CA THR A 835 -10.67 -27.97 31.03
C THR A 835 -9.62 -28.54 30.07
N GLU A 836 -10.04 -29.28 29.04
CA GLU A 836 -9.14 -29.78 27.99
C GLU A 836 -8.62 -28.65 27.08
N ILE A 837 -9.44 -27.64 26.77
CA ILE A 837 -9.00 -26.42 26.08
C ILE A 837 -7.93 -25.70 26.91
N GLY A 838 -8.09 -25.61 28.23
CA GLY A 838 -7.07 -25.07 29.13
C GLY A 838 -5.73 -25.79 29.02
N ARG A 839 -5.76 -27.14 28.91
CA ARG A 839 -4.56 -27.94 28.68
C ARG A 839 -3.94 -27.68 27.31
N LEU A 840 -4.74 -27.56 26.26
CA LEU A 840 -4.26 -27.17 24.92
C LEU A 840 -3.59 -25.80 24.96
N LEU A 841 -4.24 -24.80 25.55
CA LEU A 841 -3.73 -23.43 25.65
C LEU A 841 -2.46 -23.33 26.51
N ALA A 842 -2.21 -24.29 27.39
CA ALA A 842 -0.95 -24.37 28.14
C ALA A 842 0.24 -24.82 27.27
N SER A 843 -0.01 -25.46 26.12
CA SER A 843 1.01 -25.87 25.15
C SER A 843 1.32 -24.82 24.08
N VAL A 844 0.51 -23.76 23.96
CA VAL A 844 0.70 -22.71 22.94
C VAL A 844 1.40 -21.48 23.49
N ASN A 845 2.21 -20.83 22.65
CA ASN A 845 2.73 -19.50 22.94
C ASN A 845 1.66 -18.44 22.60
N GLN A 846 0.90 -18.00 23.60
CA GLN A 846 -0.17 -16.99 23.43
C GLN A 846 0.31 -15.65 22.87
N GLY A 847 1.61 -15.31 22.97
CA GLY A 847 2.18 -14.12 22.33
C GLY A 847 2.43 -14.26 20.83
N ARG A 848 2.30 -15.48 20.28
CA ARG A 848 2.52 -15.82 18.87
C ARG A 848 1.36 -16.61 18.25
N THR A 849 0.23 -16.73 18.93
CA THR A 849 -0.90 -17.55 18.47
C THR A 849 -2.18 -16.74 18.45
N ASN A 850 -2.80 -16.62 17.28
CA ASN A 850 -4.16 -16.13 17.13
C ASN A 850 -5.14 -17.27 17.40
N VAL A 851 -5.96 -17.11 18.42
CA VAL A 851 -6.99 -18.07 18.81
C VAL A 851 -8.35 -17.52 18.37
N ILE A 852 -9.04 -18.27 17.52
CA ILE A 852 -10.40 -17.96 17.07
C ILE A 852 -11.32 -19.05 17.61
N VAL A 853 -12.41 -18.68 18.27
CA VAL A 853 -13.32 -19.61 18.93
C VAL A 853 -14.74 -19.39 18.42
N LEU A 854 -15.41 -20.48 18.06
CA LEU A 854 -16.80 -20.46 17.66
C LEU A 854 -17.57 -21.76 17.94
N GLY A 855 -18.90 -21.66 17.97
CA GLY A 855 -19.80 -22.82 17.82
C GLY A 855 -20.05 -23.16 16.34
N ASP A 856 -20.25 -24.43 16.00
CA ASP A 856 -20.56 -24.82 14.60
C ASP A 856 -22.04 -24.67 14.23
N ASN A 857 -22.94 -24.66 15.21
CA ASN A 857 -24.36 -24.35 15.09
C ASN A 857 -24.98 -24.11 16.47
N GLY A 858 -26.22 -23.62 16.50
CA GLY A 858 -26.95 -23.39 17.76
C GLY A 858 -27.19 -24.66 18.59
N THR A 859 -27.66 -24.46 19.83
CA THR A 859 -27.87 -25.51 20.82
C THR A 859 -29.01 -26.47 20.42
N PRO A 860 -28.88 -27.80 20.61
CA PRO A 860 -29.94 -28.77 20.32
C PRO A 860 -31.19 -28.60 21.20
N ASN A 861 -32.37 -28.91 20.64
CA ASN A 861 -33.66 -28.73 21.31
C ASN A 861 -33.85 -29.55 22.61
N GLN A 862 -33.01 -30.56 22.86
CA GLN A 862 -33.05 -31.35 24.09
C GLN A 862 -32.46 -30.59 25.28
N VAL A 863 -31.63 -29.57 25.03
CA VAL A 863 -30.83 -28.87 26.04
C VAL A 863 -30.83 -27.34 25.89
N ASP A 864 -31.56 -26.80 24.91
CA ASP A 864 -31.72 -25.36 24.69
C ASP A 864 -32.34 -24.62 25.89
N GLN A 865 -32.04 -23.34 25.99
CA GLN A 865 -32.57 -22.45 27.02
C GLN A 865 -32.62 -20.99 26.56
N ALA A 866 -33.32 -20.15 27.33
CA ALA A 866 -33.39 -18.72 27.07
C ALA A 866 -31.98 -18.08 27.00
N PRO A 867 -31.72 -17.13 26.08
CA PRO A 867 -32.70 -16.51 25.18
C PRO A 867 -33.05 -17.35 23.93
N ALA A 868 -32.35 -18.46 23.68
CA ALA A 868 -32.68 -19.40 22.61
C ALA A 868 -33.92 -20.26 22.94
N GLY A 869 -34.38 -21.05 21.98
CA GLY A 869 -35.64 -21.78 22.06
C GLY A 869 -36.86 -20.90 21.77
N GLY A 870 -38.06 -21.49 21.82
CA GLY A 870 -39.30 -20.75 21.53
C GLY A 870 -39.34 -20.18 20.11
N LEU A 871 -39.49 -18.85 19.96
CA LEU A 871 -39.50 -18.16 18.66
C LEU A 871 -38.14 -18.22 17.96
N ALA A 872 -37.05 -18.19 18.72
CA ALA A 872 -35.68 -18.28 18.22
C ALA A 872 -35.31 -19.71 17.78
N ALA A 873 -36.14 -20.71 18.11
CA ALA A 873 -35.91 -22.13 17.83
C ALA A 873 -34.53 -22.62 18.33
N ALA A 874 -34.01 -23.68 17.72
CA ALA A 874 -32.82 -24.41 18.14
C ALA A 874 -32.06 -24.94 16.89
N LYS A 875 -30.98 -25.70 17.10
CA LYS A 875 -30.21 -26.41 16.05
C LYS A 875 -31.09 -26.93 14.91
N GLY A 876 -30.66 -26.68 13.68
CA GLY A 876 -31.36 -27.09 12.47
C GLY A 876 -32.53 -26.17 12.06
N SER A 877 -32.72 -25.04 12.73
CA SER A 877 -33.59 -23.94 12.28
C SER A 877 -32.77 -22.79 11.69
N LEU A 878 -33.37 -22.02 10.79
CA LEU A 878 -32.83 -20.77 10.25
C LEU A 878 -33.01 -19.58 11.22
N ASN A 879 -33.71 -19.77 12.33
CA ASN A 879 -33.86 -18.78 13.39
C ASN A 879 -32.57 -18.59 14.22
N GLU A 880 -32.46 -17.51 15.01
CA GLU A 880 -31.22 -17.14 15.71
C GLU A 880 -30.72 -18.25 16.63
N GLY A 881 -31.62 -18.99 17.31
CA GLY A 881 -31.24 -20.13 18.15
C GLY A 881 -30.64 -21.32 17.38
N GLY A 882 -30.66 -21.31 16.05
CA GLY A 882 -29.99 -22.29 15.18
C GLY A 882 -28.69 -21.77 14.54
N ILE A 883 -28.55 -20.46 14.32
CA ILE A 883 -27.45 -19.87 13.51
C ILE A 883 -26.57 -18.86 14.26
N HIS A 884 -27.05 -18.26 15.35
CA HIS A 884 -26.29 -17.32 16.16
C HIS A 884 -25.48 -18.09 17.20
N VAL A 885 -24.16 -18.02 17.07
CA VAL A 885 -23.20 -18.80 17.87
C VAL A 885 -22.23 -17.88 18.61
N PRO A 886 -21.65 -18.34 19.73
CA PRO A 886 -20.50 -17.66 20.31
C PRO A 886 -19.39 -17.52 19.25
N PHE A 887 -18.77 -16.34 19.15
CA PHE A 887 -17.71 -16.05 18.19
C PHE A 887 -16.78 -14.98 18.77
N PHE A 888 -15.53 -15.33 19.02
CA PHE A 888 -14.53 -14.37 19.50
C PHE A 888 -13.12 -14.73 19.08
N ALA A 889 -12.22 -13.75 19.13
CA ALA A 889 -10.82 -13.91 18.79
C ALA A 889 -9.91 -13.24 19.82
N ALA A 890 -8.74 -13.81 20.06
CA ALA A 890 -7.68 -13.24 20.90
C ALA A 890 -6.31 -13.63 20.34
N GLY A 891 -5.33 -12.73 20.41
CA GLY A 891 -3.98 -13.03 19.93
C GLY A 891 -3.21 -11.80 19.46
N PRO A 892 -1.97 -11.99 18.96
CA PRO A 892 -1.08 -10.91 18.56
C PRO A 892 -1.61 -10.04 17.41
N ASP A 893 -2.45 -10.59 16.51
CA ASP A 893 -3.05 -9.82 15.41
C ASP A 893 -4.40 -9.17 15.78
N VAL A 894 -4.92 -9.44 16.99
CA VAL A 894 -6.17 -8.88 17.52
C VAL A 894 -5.86 -7.64 18.35
N ILE A 895 -5.60 -6.53 17.66
CA ILE A 895 -5.18 -5.25 18.25
C ILE A 895 -6.35 -4.54 18.96
N GLN A 896 -7.55 -4.62 18.37
CA GLN A 896 -8.77 -4.09 18.96
C GLN A 896 -9.33 -5.11 19.96
N THR A 897 -9.37 -4.75 21.24
CA THR A 897 -10.04 -5.53 22.29
C THR A 897 -11.40 -4.95 22.65
N GLY A 898 -12.30 -5.77 23.15
CA GLY A 898 -13.62 -5.35 23.62
C GLY A 898 -14.75 -6.13 22.99
N VAL A 899 -15.85 -5.44 22.74
CA VAL A 899 -17.05 -5.98 22.09
C VAL A 899 -17.23 -5.32 20.73
N SER A 900 -17.54 -6.10 19.71
CA SER A 900 -17.91 -5.63 18.38
C SER A 900 -19.30 -6.12 18.00
N ASP A 901 -20.10 -5.23 17.43
CA ASP A 901 -21.43 -5.50 16.88
C ASP A 901 -21.40 -5.72 15.36
N LYS A 902 -20.22 -5.80 14.76
CA LYS A 902 -20.06 -6.16 13.35
C LYS A 902 -20.66 -7.54 13.09
N LEU A 903 -21.39 -7.67 11.99
CA LEU A 903 -21.83 -8.97 11.47
C LEU A 903 -20.60 -9.77 11.06
N VAL A 904 -20.45 -10.99 11.56
CA VAL A 904 -19.38 -11.92 11.14
C VAL A 904 -19.95 -13.31 10.91
N GLN A 905 -19.43 -14.02 9.90
CA GLN A 905 -19.90 -15.37 9.56
C GLN A 905 -18.74 -16.36 9.46
N VAL A 906 -19.02 -17.65 9.67
CA VAL A 906 -18.08 -18.76 9.42
C VAL A 906 -17.42 -18.74 8.04
N ALA A 907 -18.08 -18.19 7.01
CA ALA A 907 -17.49 -18.05 5.67
C ALA A 907 -16.27 -17.10 5.67
N ASP A 908 -16.30 -16.05 6.50
CA ASP A 908 -15.22 -15.07 6.64
C ASP A 908 -13.91 -15.69 7.12
N LEU A 909 -13.98 -16.83 7.83
CA LEU A 909 -12.80 -17.51 8.35
C LEU A 909 -11.87 -18.04 7.25
N PHE A 910 -12.40 -18.34 6.06
CA PHE A 910 -11.59 -18.75 4.92
C PHE A 910 -10.54 -17.67 4.58
N THR A 911 -10.97 -16.47 4.22
CA THR A 911 -10.04 -15.36 3.90
C THR A 911 -9.31 -14.85 5.14
N THR A 912 -9.91 -14.91 6.33
CA THR A 912 -9.23 -14.50 7.58
C THR A 912 -8.01 -15.37 7.87
N ILE A 913 -8.11 -16.70 7.72
CA ILE A 913 -6.98 -17.61 7.98
C ILE A 913 -5.89 -17.41 6.92
N LEU A 914 -6.27 -17.21 5.65
CA LEU A 914 -5.30 -16.88 4.59
C LEU A 914 -4.55 -15.58 4.90
N ASP A 915 -5.25 -14.52 5.29
CA ASP A 915 -4.62 -13.26 5.68
C ASP A 915 -3.69 -13.42 6.91
N LEU A 916 -4.12 -14.17 7.94
CA LEU A 916 -3.31 -14.44 9.14
C LEU A 916 -2.06 -15.27 8.86
N THR A 917 -2.01 -15.99 7.73
CA THR A 917 -0.84 -16.76 7.29
C THR A 917 0.02 -16.01 6.26
N GLY A 918 -0.32 -14.75 5.96
CA GLY A 918 0.41 -13.91 5.02
C GLY A 918 0.19 -14.26 3.55
N VAL A 919 -0.85 -15.06 3.24
CA VAL A 919 -1.27 -15.33 1.86
C VAL A 919 -1.99 -14.09 1.32
N ASP A 920 -1.60 -13.61 0.13
CA ASP A 920 -2.35 -12.58 -0.59
C ASP A 920 -3.69 -13.14 -1.05
N THR A 921 -4.76 -12.80 -0.33
CA THR A 921 -6.11 -13.28 -0.62
C THR A 921 -6.61 -12.85 -1.99
N GLY A 922 -6.23 -11.67 -2.49
CA GLY A 922 -6.66 -11.18 -3.80
C GLY A 922 -6.14 -12.03 -4.97
N ASP A 923 -4.89 -12.47 -4.88
CA ASP A 923 -4.27 -13.39 -5.86
C ASP A 923 -4.74 -14.84 -5.65
N ALA A 924 -4.69 -15.32 -4.41
CA ALA A 924 -4.95 -16.73 -4.09
C ALA A 924 -6.40 -17.15 -4.34
N THR A 925 -7.35 -16.22 -4.25
CA THR A 925 -8.77 -16.48 -4.50
C THR A 925 -9.27 -15.93 -5.83
N ALA A 926 -8.37 -15.50 -6.72
CA ALA A 926 -8.74 -14.96 -8.01
C ALA A 926 -9.58 -15.97 -8.83
N GLY A 927 -10.80 -15.59 -9.19
CA GLY A 927 -11.72 -16.45 -9.95
C GLY A 927 -12.61 -17.38 -9.10
N LEU A 928 -12.50 -17.34 -7.77
CA LEU A 928 -13.45 -17.97 -6.87
C LEU A 928 -14.59 -17.00 -6.56
N GLU A 929 -15.84 -17.47 -6.66
CA GLU A 929 -17.00 -16.72 -6.17
C GLU A 929 -17.12 -16.97 -4.65
N LEU A 930 -16.75 -16.00 -3.82
CA LEU A 930 -16.70 -16.14 -2.36
C LEU A 930 -17.72 -15.24 -1.67
N HIS A 931 -18.21 -15.69 -0.52
CA HIS A 931 -18.96 -14.89 0.46
C HIS A 931 -18.14 -14.68 1.74
N SER A 932 -16.81 -14.56 1.57
CA SER A 932 -15.84 -14.45 2.64
C SER A 932 -15.21 -13.08 2.62
N THR A 933 -15.31 -12.34 3.72
CA THR A 933 -14.61 -11.07 3.93
C THR A 933 -13.76 -11.17 5.19
N SER A 934 -12.44 -11.03 5.03
CA SER A 934 -11.49 -11.17 6.14
C SER A 934 -11.89 -10.33 7.36
N LEU A 935 -11.71 -10.93 8.54
CA LEU A 935 -11.94 -10.30 9.84
C LEU A 935 -10.71 -9.52 10.33
N VAL A 936 -9.55 -9.66 9.67
CA VAL A 936 -8.31 -8.97 10.07
C VAL A 936 -8.45 -7.44 10.10
N PRO A 937 -9.14 -6.78 9.14
CA PRO A 937 -9.46 -5.35 9.25
C PRO A 937 -10.28 -4.99 10.49
N ILE A 938 -11.17 -5.89 10.96
CA ILE A 938 -11.94 -5.67 12.19
C ILE A 938 -11.02 -5.84 13.41
N PHE A 939 -10.16 -6.85 13.42
CA PHE A 939 -9.15 -7.06 14.47
C PHE A 939 -8.23 -5.85 14.66
N ARG A 940 -8.03 -5.04 13.60
CA ARG A 940 -7.20 -3.83 13.60
C ARG A 940 -7.98 -2.53 13.80
N GLY A 941 -9.31 -2.57 13.85
CA GLY A 941 -10.17 -1.39 14.00
C GLY A 941 -10.20 -0.45 12.79
N VAL A 942 -9.98 -0.99 11.59
CA VAL A 942 -9.96 -0.23 10.32
C VAL A 942 -10.95 -0.75 9.29
N ASP A 943 -11.82 -1.68 9.67
CA ASP A 943 -12.81 -2.30 8.79
C ASP A 943 -13.85 -1.29 8.26
N THR A 944 -14.03 -1.30 6.93
CA THR A 944 -15.04 -0.50 6.22
C THR A 944 -15.94 -1.35 5.33
N ALA A 945 -15.87 -2.68 5.43
CA ALA A 945 -16.69 -3.56 4.59
C ALA A 945 -18.11 -3.68 5.15
N ASP A 946 -19.09 -3.64 4.25
CA ASP A 946 -20.48 -3.97 4.55
C ASP A 946 -20.68 -5.47 4.37
N ARG A 947 -21.33 -6.13 5.33
CA ARG A 947 -21.54 -7.57 5.36
C ARG A 947 -23.01 -7.96 5.31
N CYS A 948 -23.26 -9.13 4.74
CA CYS A 948 -24.54 -9.81 4.78
C CYS A 948 -24.34 -11.25 5.26
N ILE A 949 -25.05 -11.62 6.33
CA ILE A 949 -25.08 -12.99 6.84
C ILE A 949 -26.02 -13.81 5.96
N ILE A 950 -25.53 -14.95 5.47
CA ILE A 950 -26.29 -15.88 4.65
C ILE A 950 -26.25 -17.27 5.31
N ALA A 951 -27.29 -17.64 6.05
CA ALA A 951 -27.39 -18.98 6.62
C ALA A 951 -28.42 -19.81 5.87
N GLU A 952 -28.10 -21.05 5.53
CA GLU A 952 -28.85 -21.85 4.58
C GLU A 952 -29.04 -23.28 5.04
N LYS A 953 -30.14 -23.87 4.56
CA LYS A 953 -30.44 -25.27 4.78
C LYS A 953 -31.14 -25.81 3.55
N TRP A 954 -30.62 -26.90 2.99
CA TRP A 954 -31.17 -27.51 1.77
C TRP A 954 -31.20 -29.04 1.85
N GLY A 955 -32.11 -29.67 1.11
CA GLY A 955 -32.24 -31.13 1.03
C GLY A 955 -33.17 -31.74 2.09
N ILE A 956 -34.00 -30.91 2.74
CA ILE A 956 -35.11 -31.31 3.61
C ILE A 956 -36.35 -30.50 3.18
N ASN A 957 -37.04 -30.93 2.12
CA ASN A 957 -38.07 -30.22 1.34
C ASN A 957 -39.01 -29.23 2.10
N ALA A 958 -39.36 -29.48 3.38
CA ALA A 958 -40.25 -28.60 4.17
C ALA A 958 -39.54 -27.58 5.07
N ARG A 959 -38.20 -27.58 5.12
CA ARG A 959 -37.35 -26.69 5.94
C ARG A 959 -36.22 -26.06 5.12
N ASP A 960 -36.34 -26.15 3.81
CA ASP A 960 -35.38 -25.59 2.88
C ASP A 960 -35.57 -24.08 2.80
N GLY A 961 -34.44 -23.37 2.76
CA GLY A 961 -34.47 -21.91 2.79
C GLY A 961 -33.18 -21.26 3.25
N ARG A 962 -33.28 -19.94 3.41
CA ARG A 962 -32.18 -19.03 3.73
C ARG A 962 -32.59 -18.00 4.78
N ALA A 963 -31.69 -17.66 5.69
CA ALA A 963 -31.79 -16.51 6.56
C ALA A 963 -30.79 -15.42 6.14
N LEU A 964 -31.25 -14.17 6.13
CA LEU A 964 -30.51 -12.99 5.73
C LEU A 964 -30.54 -11.90 6.81
N ILE A 965 -29.36 -11.34 7.11
CA ILE A 965 -29.16 -10.17 7.98
C ILE A 965 -28.11 -9.27 7.31
N MET A 966 -28.31 -7.95 7.29
CA MET A 966 -27.39 -7.00 6.64
C MET A 966 -26.95 -5.89 7.60
N ASP A 967 -25.73 -5.39 7.43
CA ASP A 967 -25.15 -4.34 8.28
C ASP A 967 -26.00 -3.05 8.28
N ASP A 968 -26.62 -2.69 7.16
CA ASP A 968 -27.52 -1.53 7.04
C ASP A 968 -28.82 -1.68 7.84
N TRP A 969 -29.24 -2.92 8.12
CA TRP A 969 -30.49 -3.26 8.77
C TRP A 969 -30.28 -4.34 9.84
N PRO A 970 -29.41 -4.09 10.83
CA PRO A 970 -28.88 -5.14 11.69
C PRO A 970 -29.98 -5.72 12.59
N ASP A 971 -30.98 -4.93 12.97
CA ASP A 971 -32.08 -5.35 13.84
C ASP A 971 -33.16 -6.16 13.11
N TYR A 972 -33.00 -6.37 11.81
CA TYR A 972 -33.99 -7.03 10.96
C TYR A 972 -33.43 -8.29 10.34
N LYS A 973 -34.26 -9.34 10.35
CA LYS A 973 -33.93 -10.62 9.74
C LYS A 973 -35.04 -11.08 8.81
N LEU A 974 -34.64 -11.57 7.64
CA LEU A 974 -35.54 -12.21 6.69
C LEU A 974 -35.23 -13.71 6.65
N ILE A 975 -36.27 -14.54 6.73
CA ILE A 975 -36.18 -15.95 6.38
C ILE A 975 -36.97 -16.18 5.11
N SER A 976 -36.31 -16.70 4.09
CA SER A 976 -36.87 -17.16 2.83
C SER A 976 -37.06 -18.67 2.91
N PHE A 977 -38.28 -19.15 2.70
CA PHE A 977 -38.60 -20.57 2.61
C PHE A 977 -38.88 -20.92 1.15
N GLN A 978 -38.09 -21.85 0.60
CA GLN A 978 -38.22 -22.30 -0.77
C GLN A 978 -37.67 -23.72 -0.90
N ASP A 979 -38.34 -24.58 -1.66
CA ASP A 979 -37.77 -25.83 -2.14
C ASP A 979 -36.96 -25.55 -3.41
N VAL A 980 -35.65 -25.38 -3.30
CA VAL A 980 -34.75 -25.14 -4.46
C VAL A 980 -34.68 -26.31 -5.44
N THR A 981 -35.25 -27.47 -5.09
CA THR A 981 -35.37 -28.60 -6.02
C THR A 981 -36.64 -28.53 -6.88
N ASP A 982 -37.59 -27.66 -6.51
CA ASP A 982 -38.79 -27.36 -7.28
C ASP A 982 -38.65 -26.00 -8.00
N PRO A 983 -38.41 -25.99 -9.33
CA PRO A 983 -38.23 -24.75 -10.07
C PRO A 983 -39.51 -23.89 -10.15
N ASP A 984 -40.67 -24.42 -9.76
CA ASP A 984 -41.95 -23.71 -9.71
C ASP A 984 -42.28 -23.17 -8.30
N ASP A 985 -41.47 -23.47 -7.27
CA ASP A 985 -41.70 -22.98 -5.90
C ASP A 985 -41.23 -21.53 -5.76
N VAL A 986 -42.18 -20.65 -5.42
CA VAL A 986 -41.91 -19.22 -5.22
C VAL A 986 -41.55 -18.98 -3.76
N PRO A 987 -40.44 -18.26 -3.46
CA PRO A 987 -40.02 -18.00 -2.10
C PRO A 987 -41.13 -17.40 -1.23
N ARG A 988 -41.30 -17.96 -0.02
CA ARG A 988 -42.16 -17.39 1.01
C ARG A 988 -41.32 -16.72 2.07
N TYR A 989 -41.56 -15.44 2.27
CA TYR A 989 -40.79 -14.63 3.20
C TYR A 989 -41.44 -14.53 4.57
N GLN A 990 -40.61 -14.56 5.61
CA GLN A 990 -40.99 -14.23 6.97
C GLN A 990 -39.95 -13.28 7.57
N MET A 991 -40.41 -12.12 8.05
CA MET A 991 -39.55 -11.08 8.62
C MET A 991 -39.62 -11.08 10.16
N TYR A 992 -38.50 -10.79 10.81
CA TYR A 992 -38.38 -10.73 12.26
C TYR A 992 -37.63 -9.48 12.73
N LEU A 993 -37.98 -9.01 13.94
CA LEU A 993 -37.20 -8.05 14.70
C LEU A 993 -36.27 -8.79 15.66
N ILE A 994 -34.99 -8.48 15.63
CA ILE A 994 -33.96 -8.97 16.55
C ILE A 994 -33.91 -8.03 17.76
N GLY A 995 -33.96 -8.59 18.97
CA GLY A 995 -33.89 -7.81 20.21
C GLY A 995 -32.45 -7.63 20.72
N ASP A 996 -32.31 -6.83 21.77
CA ASP A 996 -31.02 -6.55 22.46
C ASP A 996 -30.29 -7.82 22.95
N ASN A 997 -31.02 -8.91 23.15
CA ASN A 997 -30.48 -10.22 23.53
C ASN A 997 -30.00 -11.06 22.34
N GLY A 998 -29.99 -10.51 21.13
CA GLY A 998 -29.47 -11.14 19.92
C GLY A 998 -30.35 -12.25 19.35
N VAL A 999 -31.63 -12.32 19.71
CA VAL A 999 -32.59 -13.31 19.17
C VAL A 999 -33.88 -12.65 18.68
N GLU A 1000 -34.69 -13.38 17.89
CA GLU A 1000 -35.99 -12.88 17.43
C GLU A 1000 -36.94 -12.59 18.62
N VAL A 1001 -37.42 -11.34 18.72
CA VAL A 1001 -38.40 -10.93 19.74
C VAL A 1001 -39.83 -10.85 19.20
N ALA A 1002 -40.00 -10.64 17.90
CA ALA A 1002 -41.31 -10.60 17.25
C ALA A 1002 -41.21 -10.96 15.76
N ALA A 1003 -42.21 -11.69 15.27
CA ALA A 1003 -42.47 -11.80 13.83
C ALA A 1003 -43.15 -10.51 13.34
N LEU A 1004 -42.73 -10.01 12.18
CA LEU A 1004 -43.24 -8.78 11.57
C LEU A 1004 -44.20 -9.11 10.41
N THR A 1005 -45.09 -8.17 10.12
CA THR A 1005 -46.04 -8.31 9.00
C THR A 1005 -45.27 -8.41 7.68
N THR A 1006 -45.59 -9.46 6.90
CA THR A 1006 -44.88 -9.80 5.66
C THR A 1006 -45.90 -10.14 4.54
N PRO A 1007 -45.92 -9.43 3.40
CA PRO A 1007 -45.17 -8.19 3.14
C PRO A 1007 -45.61 -7.04 4.06
N PRO A 1008 -44.75 -6.04 4.31
CA PRO A 1008 -45.09 -4.85 5.10
C PRO A 1008 -46.24 -4.06 4.47
N ASN A 1009 -47.03 -3.38 5.29
CA ASN A 1009 -47.95 -2.36 4.81
C ASN A 1009 -47.17 -1.07 4.45
N PRO A 1010 -47.64 -0.24 3.50
CA PRO A 1010 -46.99 1.02 3.18
C PRO A 1010 -46.82 1.91 4.42
N GLY A 1011 -45.58 2.30 4.71
CA GLY A 1011 -45.20 3.13 5.86
C GLY A 1011 -44.84 2.37 7.14
N ASP A 1012 -44.87 1.03 7.12
CA ASP A 1012 -44.32 0.24 8.23
C ASP A 1012 -42.81 0.51 8.38
N SER A 1013 -42.31 0.55 9.62
CA SER A 1013 -40.92 0.95 9.90
C SER A 1013 -39.87 -0.01 9.32
N HIS A 1014 -40.27 -1.24 9.01
CA HIS A 1014 -39.41 -2.29 8.42
C HIS A 1014 -39.56 -2.43 6.90
N GLU A 1015 -40.31 -1.55 6.23
CA GLU A 1015 -40.57 -1.64 4.77
C GLU A 1015 -39.28 -1.60 3.93
N SER A 1016 -38.35 -0.69 4.27
CA SER A 1016 -37.07 -0.56 3.58
C SER A 1016 -36.15 -1.76 3.82
N ALA A 1017 -36.05 -2.23 5.07
CA ALA A 1017 -35.27 -3.42 5.42
C ALA A 1017 -35.78 -4.66 4.68
N TYR A 1018 -37.11 -4.86 4.66
CA TYR A 1018 -37.75 -5.96 3.93
C TYR A 1018 -37.42 -5.91 2.44
N SER A 1019 -37.54 -4.74 1.82
CA SER A 1019 -37.25 -4.57 0.39
C SER A 1019 -35.79 -4.85 0.04
N ALA A 1020 -34.86 -4.41 0.89
CA ALA A 1020 -33.43 -4.64 0.71
C ALA A 1020 -33.07 -6.13 0.89
N LEU A 1021 -33.59 -6.79 1.92
CA LEU A 1021 -33.31 -8.21 2.19
C LEU A 1021 -33.92 -9.13 1.11
N VAL A 1022 -35.11 -8.81 0.60
CA VAL A 1022 -35.71 -9.55 -0.53
C VAL A 1022 -34.92 -9.33 -1.82
N ALA A 1023 -34.38 -8.12 -2.04
CA ALA A 1023 -33.50 -7.87 -3.17
C ALA A 1023 -32.20 -8.69 -3.06
N MET A 1024 -31.62 -8.76 -1.86
CA MET A 1024 -30.44 -9.59 -1.60
C MET A 1024 -30.73 -11.08 -1.83
N ASP A 1025 -31.86 -11.60 -1.35
CA ASP A 1025 -32.24 -13.01 -1.59
C ASP A 1025 -32.30 -13.35 -3.09
N ARG A 1026 -32.91 -12.45 -3.88
CA ARG A 1026 -33.00 -12.59 -5.33
C ARG A 1026 -31.65 -12.47 -6.04
N ASP A 1027 -30.74 -11.65 -5.52
CA ASP A 1027 -29.40 -11.50 -6.10
C ASP A 1027 -28.51 -12.74 -5.80
N LEU A 1028 -28.86 -13.51 -4.76
CA LEU A 1028 -28.24 -14.79 -4.42
C LEU A 1028 -28.87 -16.00 -5.14
N ASP A 1029 -30.00 -15.82 -5.84
CA ASP A 1029 -30.52 -16.88 -6.70
C ASP A 1029 -29.50 -17.17 -7.80
N PRO A 1030 -29.28 -18.46 -8.16
CA PRO A 1030 -28.40 -18.78 -9.26
C PRO A 1030 -28.86 -18.00 -10.48
N PRO A 1031 -27.95 -17.29 -11.19
CA PRO A 1031 -28.33 -16.59 -12.41
C PRO A 1031 -29.03 -17.60 -13.30
N VAL A 1032 -30.15 -17.23 -13.92
CA VAL A 1032 -30.81 -18.09 -14.92
C VAL A 1032 -29.74 -18.42 -15.96
N VAL A 1033 -29.15 -19.60 -15.86
CA VAL A 1033 -28.07 -20.01 -16.73
C VAL A 1033 -28.76 -20.32 -18.05
N SER A 1034 -28.67 -19.40 -19.00
CA SER A 1034 -29.05 -19.68 -20.37
C SER A 1034 -27.96 -20.51 -21.02
N THR A 1035 -27.67 -21.69 -20.45
CA THR A 1035 -26.94 -22.72 -21.20
C THR A 1035 -27.83 -23.20 -22.31
N VAL A 1036 -27.30 -23.20 -23.52
CA VAL A 1036 -27.97 -23.82 -24.66
C VAL A 1036 -27.18 -25.04 -25.11
N THR A 1037 -27.91 -26.11 -25.39
CA THR A 1037 -27.36 -27.27 -26.06
C THR A 1037 -27.05 -26.90 -27.50
N VAL A 1038 -25.77 -26.85 -27.83
CA VAL A 1038 -25.26 -26.55 -29.16
C VAL A 1038 -24.90 -27.85 -29.88
N TYR A 1039 -25.48 -28.03 -31.06
CA TYR A 1039 -25.17 -29.14 -31.96
C TYR A 1039 -24.14 -28.69 -32.98
N ILE A 1040 -22.99 -29.36 -33.00
CA ILE A 1040 -21.83 -28.98 -33.79
C ILE A 1040 -21.61 -30.03 -34.89
N ASP A 1041 -21.88 -29.66 -36.13
CA ASP A 1041 -21.78 -30.58 -37.28
C ASP A 1041 -20.38 -30.47 -37.90
N LEU A 1042 -19.58 -31.53 -37.82
CA LEU A 1042 -18.19 -31.53 -38.26
C LEU A 1042 -18.04 -31.94 -39.74
N PRO A 1043 -17.18 -31.25 -40.51
CA PRO A 1043 -16.84 -31.66 -41.86
C PRO A 1043 -16.01 -32.94 -41.88
N SER A 1044 -16.00 -33.64 -43.03
CA SER A 1044 -15.22 -34.88 -43.21
C SER A 1044 -13.69 -34.68 -43.15
N THR A 1045 -13.20 -33.44 -43.31
CA THR A 1045 -11.79 -33.04 -43.20
C THR A 1045 -11.64 -31.79 -42.31
N GLY A 1046 -10.51 -31.67 -41.60
CA GLY A 1046 -10.16 -30.55 -40.73
C GLY A 1046 -8.65 -30.25 -40.79
N ILE A 1047 -8.18 -29.33 -39.94
CA ILE A 1047 -6.79 -28.84 -39.99
C ILE A 1047 -6.03 -29.28 -38.74
N SER A 1048 -4.86 -29.91 -38.94
CA SER A 1048 -3.93 -30.18 -37.83
C SER A 1048 -3.21 -28.90 -37.38
N THR A 1049 -2.75 -28.88 -36.13
CA THR A 1049 -1.89 -27.81 -35.57
C THR A 1049 -0.66 -27.46 -36.43
N ASN A 1050 -0.26 -28.35 -37.35
CA ASN A 1050 0.87 -28.16 -38.28
C ASN A 1050 0.41 -27.65 -39.67
N GLY A 1051 -0.84 -27.23 -39.82
CA GLY A 1051 -1.42 -26.65 -41.04
C GLY A 1051 -1.78 -27.63 -42.16
N ARG A 1052 -1.79 -28.95 -41.88
CA ARG A 1052 -2.16 -29.98 -42.88
C ARG A 1052 -3.60 -30.43 -42.72
N GLU A 1053 -4.27 -30.64 -43.87
CA GLU A 1053 -5.60 -31.23 -43.95
C GLU A 1053 -5.59 -32.70 -43.50
N VAL A 1054 -6.52 -33.06 -42.63
CA VAL A 1054 -6.65 -34.39 -42.03
C VAL A 1054 -8.11 -34.81 -41.98
N ASN A 1055 -8.39 -36.10 -42.18
CA ASN A 1055 -9.76 -36.62 -42.09
C ASN A 1055 -10.27 -36.62 -40.65
N LEU A 1056 -11.58 -36.39 -40.48
CA LEU A 1056 -12.26 -36.54 -39.19
C LEU A 1056 -12.03 -37.96 -38.65
N PRO A 1057 -11.52 -38.11 -37.40
CA PRO A 1057 -11.46 -39.42 -36.79
C PRO A 1057 -12.88 -39.97 -36.63
N ALA A 1058 -13.07 -41.28 -36.80
CA ALA A 1058 -14.36 -41.88 -36.51
C ALA A 1058 -14.67 -41.69 -35.02
N LEU A 1059 -15.74 -40.94 -34.71
CA LEU A 1059 -16.16 -40.66 -33.32
C LEU A 1059 -16.51 -41.95 -32.56
N VAL A 1060 -16.81 -43.02 -33.31
CA VAL A 1060 -16.90 -44.40 -32.83
C VAL A 1060 -15.90 -45.26 -33.60
N ASN A 1061 -15.02 -45.99 -32.90
CA ASN A 1061 -14.11 -46.92 -33.53
C ASN A 1061 -14.87 -48.17 -34.00
N ASN A 1062 -15.07 -48.30 -35.32
CA ASN A 1062 -15.80 -49.41 -35.95
C ASN A 1062 -15.18 -50.82 -35.72
N THR A 1063 -13.99 -50.92 -35.12
CA THR A 1063 -13.29 -52.19 -34.89
C THR A 1063 -13.45 -52.72 -33.47
N ASN A 1064 -13.54 -51.84 -32.46
CA ASN A 1064 -13.60 -52.23 -31.05
C ASN A 1064 -14.68 -51.50 -30.23
N GLY A 1065 -15.44 -50.59 -30.84
CA GLY A 1065 -16.50 -49.83 -30.18
C GLY A 1065 -16.01 -48.69 -29.28
N ASN A 1066 -14.69 -48.45 -29.19
CA ASN A 1066 -14.16 -47.37 -28.36
C ASN A 1066 -14.54 -46.00 -28.93
N ILE A 1067 -14.90 -45.10 -28.02
CA ILE A 1067 -15.41 -43.78 -28.34
C ILE A 1067 -14.26 -42.77 -28.36
N VAL A 1068 -14.20 -41.91 -29.38
CA VAL A 1068 -13.19 -40.85 -29.49
C VAL A 1068 -13.78 -39.53 -28.99
N ARG A 1069 -13.35 -39.09 -27.80
CA ARG A 1069 -13.84 -37.86 -27.15
C ARG A 1069 -13.06 -36.63 -27.63
N PRO A 1070 -13.73 -35.47 -27.83
CA PRO A 1070 -13.05 -34.20 -27.98
C PRO A 1070 -12.21 -33.88 -26.74
N THR A 1071 -11.12 -33.14 -26.94
CA THR A 1071 -10.32 -32.57 -25.85
C THR A 1071 -10.56 -31.07 -25.67
N GLY A 1072 -11.41 -30.47 -26.49
CA GLY A 1072 -11.75 -29.04 -26.46
C GLY A 1072 -12.92 -28.73 -27.38
N VAL A 1073 -13.86 -27.91 -26.94
CA VAL A 1073 -14.88 -27.28 -27.79
C VAL A 1073 -14.91 -25.78 -27.49
N THR A 1074 -14.91 -24.96 -28.54
CA THR A 1074 -15.01 -23.49 -28.42
C THR A 1074 -16.04 -22.91 -29.37
N ILE A 1075 -16.74 -21.86 -28.96
CA ILE A 1075 -17.69 -21.08 -29.78
C ILE A 1075 -17.26 -19.62 -29.75
N GLY A 1076 -16.94 -19.05 -30.92
CA GLY A 1076 -16.46 -17.67 -31.00
C GLY A 1076 -15.11 -17.43 -30.30
N GLY A 1077 -14.39 -18.49 -29.91
CA GLY A 1077 -13.16 -18.43 -29.09
C GLY A 1077 -13.38 -18.81 -27.63
N GLU A 1078 -14.62 -18.82 -27.16
CA GLU A 1078 -14.97 -19.11 -25.76
C GLU A 1078 -15.17 -20.61 -25.54
N ALA A 1079 -14.71 -21.12 -24.40
CA ALA A 1079 -14.84 -22.53 -24.06
C ALA A 1079 -16.31 -22.91 -23.83
N ALA A 1080 -16.77 -23.96 -24.51
CA ALA A 1080 -18.02 -24.64 -24.19
C ALA A 1080 -17.72 -25.85 -23.30
N THR A 1081 -18.69 -26.35 -22.54
CA THR A 1081 -18.56 -27.66 -21.89
C THR A 1081 -19.04 -28.74 -22.85
N TRP A 1082 -18.29 -29.82 -22.96
CA TRP A 1082 -18.65 -30.97 -23.77
C TRP A 1082 -18.52 -32.22 -22.92
N ASP A 1083 -19.40 -33.20 -23.14
CA ASP A 1083 -19.62 -34.43 -22.36
C ASP A 1083 -20.82 -34.40 -21.39
N ASN A 1084 -22.02 -34.53 -21.96
CA ASN A 1084 -23.26 -34.75 -21.20
C ASN A 1084 -23.72 -36.23 -21.25
N GLY A 1085 -22.78 -37.16 -21.06
CA GLY A 1085 -23.08 -38.56 -20.79
C GLY A 1085 -23.14 -39.50 -22.00
N ASP A 1086 -23.06 -40.79 -21.69
CA ASP A 1086 -23.06 -41.92 -22.63
C ASP A 1086 -24.48 -42.20 -23.15
N ILE A 1087 -24.75 -41.97 -24.44
CA ILE A 1087 -26.03 -42.34 -25.06
C ILE A 1087 -25.95 -43.81 -25.48
N THR A 1088 -26.78 -44.67 -24.88
CA THR A 1088 -26.86 -46.10 -25.23
C THR A 1088 -28.15 -46.42 -25.96
N VAL A 1089 -28.07 -46.86 -27.23
CA VAL A 1089 -29.23 -47.31 -28.03
C VAL A 1089 -28.92 -48.65 -28.66
N ASN A 1090 -29.82 -49.63 -28.49
CA ASN A 1090 -29.68 -51.00 -29.01
C ASN A 1090 -28.34 -51.69 -28.64
N GLY A 1091 -27.77 -51.37 -27.47
CA GLY A 1091 -26.53 -51.96 -26.96
C GLY A 1091 -25.24 -51.31 -27.49
N VAL A 1092 -25.33 -50.19 -28.21
CA VAL A 1092 -24.17 -49.38 -28.62
C VAL A 1092 -24.18 -48.07 -27.84
N THR A 1093 -23.10 -47.82 -27.11
CA THR A 1093 -22.88 -46.60 -26.33
C THR A 1093 -22.00 -45.63 -27.10
N THR A 1094 -22.40 -44.37 -27.22
CA THR A 1094 -21.61 -43.31 -27.88
C THR A 1094 -21.57 -42.04 -27.03
N SER A 1095 -20.42 -41.37 -26.95
CA SER A 1095 -20.31 -40.04 -26.33
C SER A 1095 -20.58 -38.97 -27.37
N ALA A 1096 -21.44 -38.01 -27.03
CA ALA A 1096 -21.58 -36.73 -27.73
C ALA A 1096 -22.09 -36.73 -29.19
N ALA A 1097 -22.61 -37.84 -29.73
CA ALA A 1097 -23.23 -37.86 -31.07
C ALA A 1097 -24.73 -37.53 -31.03
N ARG A 1098 -25.23 -36.72 -31.96
CA ARG A 1098 -26.68 -36.55 -32.18
C ARG A 1098 -27.27 -37.89 -32.63
N VAL A 1099 -28.38 -38.34 -32.04
CA VAL A 1099 -29.17 -39.44 -32.62
C VAL A 1099 -30.18 -38.88 -33.61
N ASN A 1100 -30.31 -39.51 -34.79
CA ASN A 1100 -31.38 -39.13 -35.71
C ASN A 1100 -32.75 -39.63 -35.22
N GLU A 1101 -33.82 -39.28 -35.94
CA GLU A 1101 -35.21 -39.68 -35.65
C GLU A 1101 -35.45 -41.20 -35.56
N ASN A 1102 -34.49 -42.03 -36.02
CA ASN A 1102 -34.52 -43.48 -35.93
C ASN A 1102 -33.61 -44.05 -34.82
N GLY A 1103 -33.03 -43.20 -33.97
CA GLY A 1103 -32.17 -43.60 -32.85
C GLY A 1103 -30.75 -44.02 -33.25
N ILE A 1104 -30.30 -43.67 -34.46
CA ILE A 1104 -28.95 -44.00 -34.94
C ILE A 1104 -28.00 -42.83 -34.62
N PRO A 1105 -26.87 -43.07 -33.92
CA PRO A 1105 -25.86 -42.04 -33.66
C PRO A 1105 -25.25 -41.51 -34.96
N ASP A 1106 -25.17 -40.18 -35.07
CA ASP A 1106 -24.50 -39.48 -36.17
C ASP A 1106 -22.99 -39.44 -35.92
N PRO A 1107 -22.17 -40.08 -36.78
CA PRO A 1107 -20.73 -40.17 -36.58
C PRO A 1107 -19.96 -38.87 -36.81
N ALA A 1108 -20.63 -37.77 -37.18
CA ALA A 1108 -20.01 -36.50 -37.54
C ALA A 1108 -20.53 -35.28 -36.75
N SER A 1109 -21.25 -35.47 -35.64
CA SER A 1109 -21.70 -34.36 -34.79
C SER A 1109 -21.21 -34.47 -33.35
N VAL A 1110 -21.01 -33.32 -32.71
CA VAL A 1110 -20.66 -33.17 -31.29
C VAL A 1110 -21.70 -32.30 -30.61
N VAL A 1111 -22.15 -32.70 -29.43
CA VAL A 1111 -23.05 -31.90 -28.58
C VAL A 1111 -22.25 -31.26 -27.45
N ALA A 1112 -22.43 -29.95 -27.27
CA ALA A 1112 -21.83 -29.17 -26.20
C ALA A 1112 -22.88 -28.30 -25.52
N GLU A 1113 -22.70 -28.00 -24.24
CA GLU A 1113 -23.45 -26.97 -23.54
C GLU A 1113 -22.64 -25.68 -23.57
N PHE A 1114 -23.29 -24.59 -23.98
CA PHE A 1114 -22.65 -23.29 -24.05
C PHE A 1114 -23.36 -22.30 -23.16
N ASN A 1115 -22.62 -21.71 -22.23
CA ASN A 1115 -23.15 -20.70 -21.34
C ASN A 1115 -23.23 -19.35 -22.07
N ILE A 1116 -24.46 -18.91 -22.38
CA ILE A 1116 -24.68 -17.64 -23.08
C ILE A 1116 -24.28 -16.45 -22.20
N SER A 1117 -24.66 -16.47 -20.93
CA SER A 1117 -24.54 -15.30 -20.05
C SER A 1117 -23.09 -14.97 -19.70
N SER A 1118 -22.20 -15.95 -19.66
CA SER A 1118 -20.78 -15.74 -19.35
C SER A 1118 -19.86 -15.57 -20.57
N SER A 1119 -20.38 -15.76 -21.79
CA SER A 1119 -19.55 -15.79 -23.00
C SER A 1119 -19.02 -14.44 -23.47
N GLY A 1120 -19.63 -13.32 -23.05
CA GLY A 1120 -19.29 -11.98 -23.57
C GLY A 1120 -19.54 -11.79 -25.09
N LEU A 1121 -20.15 -12.77 -25.77
CA LEU A 1121 -20.46 -12.73 -27.20
C LEU A 1121 -21.73 -11.89 -27.48
N VAL A 1122 -21.79 -11.27 -28.66
CA VAL A 1122 -22.84 -10.30 -29.02
C VAL A 1122 -24.08 -11.01 -29.57
N SER A 1123 -25.25 -10.75 -28.96
CA SER A 1123 -26.55 -11.28 -29.41
C SER A 1123 -26.84 -10.94 -30.89
N GLY A 1124 -27.42 -11.89 -31.62
CA GLY A 1124 -27.75 -11.78 -33.04
C GLY A 1124 -26.58 -11.99 -34.01
N GLN A 1125 -25.34 -12.17 -33.52
CA GLN A 1125 -24.18 -12.49 -34.36
C GLN A 1125 -23.96 -14.00 -34.50
N SER A 1126 -23.36 -14.41 -35.62
CA SER A 1126 -22.98 -15.79 -35.89
C SER A 1126 -21.50 -16.01 -35.60
N TYR A 1127 -21.20 -17.03 -34.81
CA TYR A 1127 -19.84 -17.38 -34.39
C TYR A 1127 -19.41 -18.74 -34.93
N PRO A 1128 -18.13 -18.90 -35.30
CA PRO A 1128 -17.59 -20.21 -35.65
C PRO A 1128 -17.53 -21.10 -34.39
N MET A 1129 -17.75 -22.39 -34.59
CA MET A 1129 -17.57 -23.40 -33.56
C MET A 1129 -16.40 -24.29 -33.95
N GLU A 1130 -15.54 -24.63 -33.00
CA GLU A 1130 -14.37 -25.46 -33.24
C GLU A 1130 -14.30 -26.60 -32.24
N VAL A 1131 -13.97 -27.78 -32.75
CA VAL A 1131 -13.82 -29.00 -31.94
C VAL A 1131 -12.41 -29.53 -32.12
N THR A 1132 -11.76 -29.79 -30.98
CA THR A 1132 -10.38 -30.26 -30.92
C THR A 1132 -10.33 -31.72 -30.51
N PHE A 1133 -9.54 -32.52 -31.25
CA PHE A 1133 -9.26 -33.92 -30.93
C PHE A 1133 -7.76 -34.17 -30.77
N ARG A 1134 -7.40 -35.20 -29.99
CA ARG A 1134 -6.02 -35.72 -29.97
C ARG A 1134 -5.64 -36.31 -31.33
N GLY A 1135 -4.51 -35.85 -31.85
CA GLY A 1135 -3.80 -36.44 -32.99
C GLY A 1135 -2.68 -37.39 -32.56
N GLY A 1136 -2.09 -38.09 -33.54
CA GLY A 1136 -0.95 -38.98 -33.30
C GLY A 1136 0.31 -38.19 -32.91
N GLY A 1137 1.07 -38.69 -31.93
CA GLY A 1137 2.33 -38.09 -31.46
C GLY A 1137 2.17 -36.87 -30.54
N GLY A 1138 0.98 -36.63 -29.97
CA GLY A 1138 0.73 -35.54 -29.02
C GLY A 1138 0.24 -34.22 -29.64
N ALA A 1139 0.11 -34.14 -30.97
CA ALA A 1139 -0.42 -32.96 -31.66
C ALA A 1139 -1.96 -32.92 -31.63
N SER A 1140 -2.57 -31.73 -31.60
CA SER A 1140 -4.03 -31.56 -31.68
C SER A 1140 -4.53 -31.37 -33.13
N ARG A 1141 -5.75 -31.83 -33.41
CA ARG A 1141 -6.48 -31.65 -34.67
C ARG A 1141 -7.72 -30.82 -34.41
N ILE A 1142 -7.91 -29.74 -35.16
CA ILE A 1142 -9.02 -28.80 -34.99
C ILE A 1142 -9.96 -28.92 -36.18
N PHE A 1143 -11.24 -29.07 -35.91
CA PHE A 1143 -12.30 -29.12 -36.92
C PHE A 1143 -13.25 -27.95 -36.67
N THR A 1144 -13.25 -26.99 -37.59
CA THR A 1144 -14.25 -25.93 -37.62
C THR A 1144 -15.57 -26.51 -38.13
N ALA A 1145 -16.64 -26.26 -37.40
CA ALA A 1145 -17.96 -26.78 -37.71
C ALA A 1145 -18.47 -26.27 -39.07
N SER A 1146 -19.27 -27.11 -39.73
CA SER A 1146 -19.95 -26.78 -40.98
C SER A 1146 -21.16 -25.87 -40.77
N ASN A 1147 -21.74 -25.87 -39.57
CA ASN A 1147 -22.74 -24.94 -39.12
C ASN A 1147 -22.12 -23.86 -38.20
N GLN A 1148 -22.83 -22.73 -38.02
CA GLN A 1148 -22.44 -21.66 -37.11
C GLN A 1148 -23.45 -21.54 -35.98
N PHE A 1149 -22.98 -21.09 -34.82
CA PHE A 1149 -23.85 -20.78 -33.69
C PHE A 1149 -24.30 -19.32 -33.80
N VAL A 1150 -25.61 -19.08 -33.81
CA VAL A 1150 -26.16 -17.72 -33.74
C VAL A 1150 -26.46 -17.44 -32.29
N MET A 1151 -25.84 -16.38 -31.76
CA MET A 1151 -26.03 -15.95 -30.38
C MET A 1151 -27.50 -15.51 -30.19
N PRO A 1152 -28.27 -16.17 -29.29
CA PRO A 1152 -29.70 -15.90 -29.12
C PRO A 1152 -30.05 -14.47 -28.69
#